data_AF-A0A7C8AIB1-F1
#
_entry.id   AF-A0A7C8AIB1-F1
#
_cell.length_a   1.000
_cell.length_b   1.000
_cell.length_c   1.000
_cell.angle_alpha   90.00
_cell.angle_beta   90.00
_cell.angle_gamma   90.00
#
_symmetry.space_group_name_H-M   'P 1'
#
loop_
_entity.id
_entity.type
_entity.pdbx_description
1 polymer ?
#
loop_
_entity_poly.entity_id
_entity_poly.type
_entity_poly.pdbx_seq_one_letter_code
_entity_poly.pdbx_strand_id
1 'polypeptide(L)'
;MPTRLLLAGTRTFRKTPVWLVCSLVLLAAVLVMYSHFLVPPYWPKLAGTFDYYRYHGPQAFFIDASIHRGEFPLWNPLSFCGTPFAANPQVSLFYPLNLVRSLLTFAPTPFKTHVGLALMMALHMVIAGVGTFMLARDYRLSRGAGLVAAFAYIFGPHFMRRVLEQWVLAAVATWFPWLLFLLRRSIRAPSWRERVFYGAGAGLVFGVSILAGFPQLTFYTAVALAAFCLIDRLVHLRRTDARAPLGVLRRISRDAVVLALIGVIGAMVAAAALLPALELGGFSARFRGRGFTVNPASQDLSPMHLFRSLIVYPGATREEQGCRAAGLGVLFLAVMAAGHAKKRAVFVYAFFFVFLTDCTLGPPFPFGWAVERLDIFQFSSPWRAGILAGLPLAMLAGLGVDAAAKRSKSWQRDLVRVGVLVGVGAILLWHLAAWQAAEPYVAVSRMVVYLPLATLIALLAAPYLRLPRVWSVLAPALVFIEMLSWNYHFIPYMMEWKGYKGSRDALEGARALPLENRRGIDRRPNESFYALKPVINGYDPVCIGRVRQALCAPQREKRYLRSVKHWEVTADNTRGNLFLKRPFWLAKQYVEGPLPGKGELFPATTTVFLSDPPVLPVPRIERELLSKRPVSGHIEEIPMNVPEASPLVERRDGTRKCRLRLPVIEMPPVHCALRVRYRSACAGLAKAWFYDPTTGEDALGKTYAFGPSRGREGTLEFALPDFSKLKGTLTFETKQARGDVHVADVRLLADQADEDQRITIVGRSVNSVEVEVNGLPEHRILTFVDAAYPGRKAYVDDEPVPILLANQAFKAVVVPPGTHRVRFVFSPRLVYAGTAVSFLAMIAASAFVIWLRPGKTMLAGAASRRFG
;
A
#
# COMPACT_ATOMS: atom_id res chain seq x y z
N MET A 1 -25.56 -34.52 -61.98
CA MET A 1 -25.01 -35.55 -61.08
C MET A 1 -24.27 -36.59 -61.92
N PRO A 2 -23.18 -37.22 -61.45
CA PRO A 2 -22.05 -36.70 -60.66
C PRO A 2 -20.72 -37.23 -61.31
N THR A 3 -19.47 -37.08 -60.85
CA THR A 3 -18.88 -37.04 -59.51
C THR A 3 -17.38 -36.72 -59.67
N ARG A 4 -16.87 -35.62 -59.11
CA ARG A 4 -15.48 -35.43 -58.61
C ARG A 4 -15.28 -33.96 -58.21
N LEU A 5 -16.09 -33.53 -57.25
CA LEU A 5 -15.98 -32.24 -56.58
C LEU A 5 -16.38 -32.53 -55.13
N LEU A 6 -15.39 -32.89 -54.31
CA LEU A 6 -15.38 -32.99 -52.83
C LEU A 6 -14.12 -33.80 -52.45
N LEU A 7 -13.29 -33.24 -51.55
CA LEU A 7 -12.05 -33.79 -50.92
C LEU A 7 -10.71 -33.07 -51.20
N ALA A 8 -10.72 -31.81 -51.64
CA ALA A 8 -9.54 -30.93 -51.52
C ALA A 8 -9.79 -29.79 -50.51
N GLY A 9 -10.34 -30.15 -49.37
CA GLY A 9 -10.62 -29.20 -48.29
C GLY A 9 -10.56 -29.93 -46.97
N THR A 10 -9.36 -30.03 -46.38
CA THR A 10 -9.11 -30.05 -44.92
C THR A 10 -7.64 -30.35 -44.64
N ARG A 11 -7.12 -29.72 -43.57
CA ARG A 11 -5.78 -29.86 -42.96
C ARG A 11 -4.72 -28.81 -43.32
N THR A 12 -5.08 -27.54 -43.33
CA THR A 12 -4.24 -26.52 -42.68
C THR A 12 -4.65 -26.36 -41.22
N PHE A 13 -4.25 -27.29 -40.34
CA PHE A 13 -4.18 -26.97 -38.92
C PHE A 13 -3.11 -25.89 -38.77
N ARG A 14 -3.54 -24.62 -38.65
CA ARG A 14 -2.66 -23.49 -38.32
C ARG A 14 -1.87 -23.87 -37.07
N LYS A 15 -0.54 -24.00 -37.18
CA LYS A 15 0.33 -24.29 -36.03
C LYS A 15 0.03 -23.27 -34.92
N THR A 16 -0.46 -23.74 -33.78
CA THR A 16 -0.75 -22.91 -32.62
C THR A 16 0.49 -22.08 -32.26
N PRO A 17 0.37 -20.75 -32.13
CA PRO A 17 1.53 -19.92 -31.88
C PRO A 17 2.14 -20.27 -30.51
N VAL A 18 3.47 -20.41 -30.47
CA VAL A 18 4.22 -20.89 -29.28
C VAL A 18 3.92 -20.07 -28.02
N TRP A 19 3.71 -18.76 -28.17
CA TRP A 19 3.37 -17.88 -27.05
C TRP A 19 2.02 -18.23 -26.41
N LEU A 20 1.05 -18.73 -27.19
CA LEU A 20 -0.26 -19.14 -26.68
C LEU A 20 -0.13 -20.40 -25.82
N VAL A 21 0.60 -21.41 -26.30
CA VAL A 21 0.87 -22.63 -25.54
C VAL A 21 1.59 -22.31 -24.23
N CYS A 22 2.62 -21.45 -24.27
CA CYS A 22 3.31 -21.04 -23.05
C CYS A 22 2.42 -20.24 -22.10
N SER A 23 1.52 -19.41 -22.62
CA SER A 23 0.55 -18.67 -21.79
C SER A 23 -0.40 -19.61 -21.07
N LEU A 24 -0.87 -20.67 -21.74
CA LEU A 24 -1.70 -21.72 -21.13
C LEU A 24 -0.94 -22.52 -20.07
N VAL A 25 0.33 -22.86 -20.32
CA VAL A 25 1.18 -23.53 -19.33
C VAL A 25 1.41 -22.66 -18.10
N LEU A 26 1.67 -21.36 -18.29
CA LEU A 26 1.81 -20.41 -17.19
C LEU A 26 0.50 -20.28 -16.41
N LEU A 27 -0.63 -20.14 -17.11
CA LEU A 27 -1.95 -20.09 -16.47
C LEU A 27 -2.21 -21.35 -15.64
N ALA A 28 -1.97 -22.54 -16.20
CA ALA A 28 -2.12 -23.80 -15.46
C ALA A 28 -1.22 -23.86 -14.23
N ALA A 29 0.05 -23.44 -14.34
CA ALA A 29 0.98 -23.39 -13.22
C ALA A 29 0.51 -22.40 -12.12
N VAL A 30 -0.03 -21.24 -12.50
CA VAL A 30 -0.61 -20.27 -11.56
C VAL A 30 -1.84 -20.87 -10.87
N LEU A 31 -2.73 -21.53 -11.61
CA LEU A 31 -3.91 -22.19 -11.04
C LEU A 31 -3.52 -23.32 -10.07
N VAL A 32 -2.49 -24.10 -10.38
CA VAL A 32 -1.96 -25.14 -9.46
C VAL A 32 -1.41 -24.49 -8.20
N MET A 33 -0.62 -23.42 -8.33
CA MET A 33 -0.08 -22.67 -7.20
C MET A 33 -1.20 -22.07 -6.32
N TYR A 34 -2.30 -21.66 -6.94
CA TYR A 34 -3.48 -21.08 -6.28
C TYR A 34 -4.58 -22.10 -5.99
N SER A 35 -4.33 -23.40 -6.16
CA SER A 35 -5.36 -24.43 -5.98
C SER A 35 -5.98 -24.43 -4.59
N HIS A 36 -5.20 -24.06 -3.56
CA HIS A 36 -5.69 -23.88 -2.20
C HIS A 36 -6.90 -22.91 -2.11
N PHE A 37 -6.92 -21.85 -2.91
CA PHE A 37 -8.01 -20.86 -2.97
C PHE A 37 -9.23 -21.33 -3.75
N LEU A 38 -9.07 -22.33 -4.61
CA LEU A 38 -10.14 -22.84 -5.48
C LEU A 38 -11.01 -23.90 -4.78
N VAL A 39 -10.70 -24.24 -3.52
CA VAL A 39 -11.44 -25.24 -2.74
C VAL A 39 -12.16 -24.55 -1.55
N PRO A 40 -13.46 -24.81 -1.33
CA PRO A 40 -14.17 -24.34 -0.14
C PRO A 40 -13.52 -24.78 1.19
N PRO A 41 -13.67 -24.02 2.29
CA PRO A 41 -14.30 -22.71 2.38
C PRO A 41 -13.38 -21.60 1.85
N TYR A 42 -13.91 -20.73 0.98
CA TYR A 42 -13.12 -19.68 0.31
C TYR A 42 -12.78 -18.50 1.21
N TRP A 43 -13.73 -18.06 2.04
CA TRP A 43 -13.61 -16.84 2.83
C TRP A 43 -12.40 -16.81 3.78
N PRO A 44 -12.15 -17.86 4.61
CA PRO A 44 -10.98 -17.88 5.49
C PRO A 44 -9.64 -17.79 4.74
N LYS A 45 -9.63 -18.15 3.45
CA LYS A 45 -8.44 -18.21 2.60
C LYS A 45 -8.22 -16.95 1.77
N LEU A 46 -9.18 -16.04 1.74
CA LEU A 46 -9.12 -14.79 0.98
C LEU A 46 -9.03 -13.55 1.87
N ALA A 47 -9.15 -13.72 3.20
CA ALA A 47 -8.97 -12.63 4.13
C ALA A 47 -7.51 -12.17 4.17
N GLY A 48 -6.54 -13.09 4.22
CA GLY A 48 -5.12 -12.73 4.22
C GLY A 48 -4.59 -12.07 5.49
N THR A 49 -3.29 -11.77 5.45
CA THR A 49 -2.55 -11.10 6.54
C THR A 49 -1.95 -9.77 6.07
N PHE A 50 -1.40 -8.98 7.00
CA PHE A 50 -0.71 -7.71 6.72
C PHE A 50 -1.57 -6.67 5.94
N ASP A 51 -0.96 -5.99 4.97
CA ASP A 51 -1.55 -4.85 4.25
C ASP A 51 -2.59 -5.31 3.21
N TYR A 52 -2.54 -6.56 2.73
CA TYR A 52 -3.55 -7.10 1.82
C TYR A 52 -4.96 -6.97 2.41
N TYR A 53 -5.19 -7.52 3.60
CA TYR A 53 -6.48 -7.43 4.28
C TYR A 53 -6.76 -6.06 4.90
N ARG A 54 -5.73 -5.45 5.51
CA ARG A 54 -5.90 -4.30 6.41
C ARG A 54 -5.85 -2.96 5.69
N TYR A 55 -5.36 -2.92 4.46
CA TYR A 55 -5.18 -1.66 3.73
C TYR A 55 -5.71 -1.74 2.31
N HIS A 56 -5.27 -2.71 1.51
CA HIS A 56 -5.61 -2.77 0.09
C HIS A 56 -7.03 -3.30 -0.17
N GLY A 57 -7.46 -4.36 0.52
CA GLY A 57 -8.82 -4.90 0.42
C GLY A 57 -9.92 -3.87 0.72
N PRO A 58 -9.85 -3.14 1.85
CA PRO A 58 -10.87 -2.15 2.20
C PRO A 58 -10.90 -0.96 1.23
N GLN A 59 -9.73 -0.53 0.73
CA GLN A 59 -9.65 0.51 -0.30
C GLN A 59 -10.25 0.04 -1.64
N ALA A 60 -9.96 -1.20 -2.05
CA ALA A 60 -10.52 -1.79 -3.25
C ALA A 60 -12.05 -1.92 -3.15
N PHE A 61 -12.57 -2.24 -1.96
CA PHE A 61 -14.01 -2.30 -1.72
C PHE A 61 -14.65 -0.91 -1.80
N PHE A 62 -13.99 0.12 -1.24
CA PHE A 62 -14.48 1.49 -1.36
C PHE A 62 -14.51 1.97 -2.80
N ILE A 63 -13.54 1.57 -3.65
CA ILE A 63 -13.58 1.82 -5.09
C ILE A 63 -14.81 1.15 -5.71
N ASP A 64 -15.01 -0.14 -5.45
CA ASP A 64 -16.11 -0.91 -6.03
C ASP A 64 -17.47 -0.33 -5.60
N ALA A 65 -17.66 -0.08 -4.31
CA ALA A 65 -18.88 0.49 -3.78
C ALA A 65 -19.19 1.88 -4.34
N SER A 66 -18.16 2.70 -4.61
CA SER A 66 -18.33 4.04 -5.20
C SER A 66 -18.72 3.95 -6.68
N ILE A 67 -17.96 3.20 -7.47
CA ILE A 67 -18.18 3.10 -8.92
C ILE A 67 -19.56 2.51 -9.23
N HIS A 68 -19.99 1.48 -8.50
CA HIS A 68 -21.30 0.87 -8.68
C HIS A 68 -22.47 1.74 -8.18
N ARG A 69 -22.19 2.89 -7.54
CA ARG A 69 -23.17 3.95 -7.23
C ARG A 69 -23.18 5.08 -8.25
N GLY A 70 -22.38 4.98 -9.31
CA GLY A 70 -22.20 6.06 -10.28
C GLY A 70 -21.25 7.15 -9.78
N GLU A 71 -20.47 6.90 -8.73
CA GLU A 71 -19.53 7.87 -8.17
C GLU A 71 -18.08 7.47 -8.45
N PHE A 72 -17.29 8.39 -9.00
CA PHE A 72 -15.85 8.21 -9.08
C PHE A 72 -15.19 8.73 -7.79
N PRO A 73 -14.46 7.91 -7.00
CA PRO A 73 -14.03 8.27 -5.65
C PRO A 73 -12.83 9.23 -5.66
N LEU A 74 -13.10 10.54 -5.68
CA LEU A 74 -12.06 11.57 -5.62
C LEU A 74 -11.64 11.84 -4.17
N TRP A 75 -12.60 11.78 -3.24
CA TRP A 75 -12.40 11.95 -1.81
C TRP A 75 -12.80 10.70 -1.03
N ASN A 76 -12.12 10.48 0.10
CA ASN A 76 -12.47 9.45 1.07
C ASN A 76 -12.95 10.13 2.36
N PRO A 77 -14.26 10.16 2.65
CA PRO A 77 -14.81 10.77 3.86
C PRO A 77 -14.72 9.86 5.09
N LEU A 78 -14.21 8.63 4.96
CA LEU A 78 -14.37 7.58 5.98
C LEU A 78 -13.27 7.54 7.02
N SER A 79 -12.06 8.01 6.74
CA SER A 79 -10.94 7.89 7.68
C SER A 79 -10.14 9.18 7.76
N PHE A 80 -9.43 9.38 8.88
CA PHE A 80 -8.62 10.58 9.12
C PHE A 80 -9.41 11.88 8.95
N CYS A 81 -10.71 11.89 9.25
CA CYS A 81 -11.53 13.08 8.99
C CYS A 81 -11.42 13.56 7.53
N GLY A 82 -11.33 12.63 6.58
CA GLY A 82 -11.25 12.93 5.15
C GLY A 82 -9.83 12.92 4.57
N THR A 83 -9.65 12.21 3.45
CA THR A 83 -8.39 12.22 2.67
C THR A 83 -8.63 12.28 1.14
N PRO A 84 -7.70 12.86 0.35
CA PRO A 84 -7.82 12.92 -1.10
C PRO A 84 -7.52 11.55 -1.72
N PHE A 85 -8.56 10.76 -1.94
CA PHE A 85 -8.46 9.35 -2.31
C PHE A 85 -7.81 9.15 -3.69
N ALA A 86 -8.25 9.90 -4.71
CA ALA A 86 -7.68 9.82 -6.06
C ALA A 86 -6.22 10.30 -6.13
N ALA A 87 -5.77 11.10 -5.17
CA ALA A 87 -4.38 11.56 -5.09
C ALA A 87 -3.45 10.53 -4.44
N ASN A 88 -3.98 9.50 -3.77
CA ASN A 88 -3.17 8.45 -3.17
C ASN A 88 -2.74 7.44 -4.25
N PRO A 89 -1.46 7.40 -4.68
CA PRO A 89 -1.06 6.45 -5.72
C PRO A 89 -1.27 4.99 -5.29
N GLN A 90 -1.19 4.69 -3.99
CA GLN A 90 -1.27 3.30 -3.50
C GLN A 90 -2.67 2.70 -3.57
N VAL A 91 -3.72 3.50 -3.77
CA VAL A 91 -5.07 2.96 -4.00
C VAL A 91 -5.22 2.37 -5.41
N SER A 92 -4.29 2.68 -6.32
CA SER A 92 -4.29 2.20 -7.71
C SER A 92 -5.61 2.50 -8.44
N LEU A 93 -6.22 3.66 -8.18
CA LEU A 93 -7.53 4.04 -8.73
C LEU A 93 -7.50 4.14 -10.25
N PHE A 94 -6.45 4.75 -10.83
CA PHE A 94 -6.30 4.92 -12.27
C PHE A 94 -5.64 3.74 -12.97
N TYR A 95 -5.36 2.65 -12.24
CA TYR A 95 -4.72 1.48 -12.82
C TYR A 95 -5.73 0.66 -13.64
N PRO A 96 -5.50 0.42 -14.95
CA PRO A 96 -6.52 -0.19 -15.81
C PRO A 96 -7.00 -1.56 -15.33
N LEU A 97 -6.10 -2.44 -14.86
CA LEU A 97 -6.52 -3.77 -14.39
C LEU A 97 -7.35 -3.70 -13.09
N ASN A 98 -7.10 -2.70 -12.24
CA ASN A 98 -7.87 -2.50 -11.01
C ASN A 98 -9.25 -1.87 -11.29
N LEU A 99 -9.33 -0.97 -12.28
CA LEU A 99 -10.61 -0.44 -12.76
C LEU A 99 -11.46 -1.53 -13.42
N VAL A 100 -10.88 -2.34 -14.31
CA VAL A 100 -11.58 -3.46 -14.94
C VAL A 100 -12.05 -4.45 -13.87
N ARG A 101 -11.20 -4.79 -12.89
CA ARG A 101 -11.60 -5.60 -11.72
C ARG A 101 -12.81 -4.99 -11.02
N SER A 102 -12.79 -3.69 -10.74
CA SER A 102 -13.87 -3.00 -10.05
C SER A 102 -15.19 -3.04 -10.83
N LEU A 103 -15.14 -2.72 -12.13
CA LEU A 103 -16.30 -2.76 -13.03
C LEU A 103 -16.91 -4.16 -13.12
N LEU A 104 -16.09 -5.21 -13.08
CA LEU A 104 -16.53 -6.60 -13.11
C LEU A 104 -16.97 -7.15 -11.74
N THR A 105 -16.83 -6.39 -10.66
CA THR A 105 -17.26 -6.79 -9.30
C THR A 105 -18.72 -6.39 -9.06
N PHE A 106 -19.65 -7.02 -9.77
CA PHE A 106 -21.09 -6.70 -9.71
C PHE A 106 -21.70 -6.90 -8.32
N ALA A 107 -22.53 -5.93 -7.90
CA ALA A 107 -23.12 -5.86 -6.56
C ALA A 107 -22.04 -6.10 -5.49
N PRO A 108 -21.09 -5.17 -5.35
CA PRO A 108 -19.85 -5.41 -4.64
C PRO A 108 -20.10 -5.65 -3.16
N THR A 109 -19.52 -6.73 -2.66
CA THR A 109 -19.34 -7.00 -1.24
C THR A 109 -17.85 -7.05 -0.96
N PRO A 110 -17.41 -6.86 0.29
CA PRO A 110 -16.04 -7.14 0.71
C PRO A 110 -15.52 -8.49 0.18
N PHE A 111 -16.33 -9.55 0.21
CA PHE A 111 -15.94 -10.86 -0.34
C PHE A 111 -15.66 -10.85 -1.83
N LYS A 112 -16.62 -10.37 -2.63
CA LYS A 112 -16.46 -10.33 -4.09
C LYS A 112 -15.27 -9.45 -4.49
N THR A 113 -15.03 -8.38 -3.75
CA THR A 113 -13.84 -7.52 -3.91
C THR A 113 -12.55 -8.33 -3.74
N HIS A 114 -12.44 -9.11 -2.66
CA HIS A 114 -11.27 -9.95 -2.40
C HIS A 114 -11.06 -11.04 -3.44
N VAL A 115 -12.15 -11.65 -3.93
CA VAL A 115 -12.09 -12.57 -5.08
C VAL A 115 -11.54 -11.86 -6.31
N GLY A 116 -12.06 -10.67 -6.63
CA GLY A 116 -11.58 -9.85 -7.75
C GLY A 116 -10.10 -9.50 -7.63
N LEU A 117 -9.63 -9.15 -6.43
CA LEU A 117 -8.20 -8.89 -6.17
C LEU A 117 -7.35 -10.13 -6.41
N ALA A 118 -7.76 -11.30 -5.92
CA ALA A 118 -7.04 -12.55 -6.12
C ALA A 118 -6.95 -12.93 -7.62
N LEU A 119 -8.05 -12.78 -8.37
CA LEU A 119 -8.06 -13.01 -9.83
C LEU A 119 -7.14 -12.02 -10.56
N MET A 120 -7.18 -10.75 -10.19
CA MET A 120 -6.31 -9.73 -10.74
C MET A 120 -4.83 -10.06 -10.44
N MET A 121 -4.51 -10.52 -9.24
CA MET A 121 -3.16 -10.95 -8.85
C MET A 121 -2.66 -12.14 -9.67
N ALA A 122 -3.50 -13.15 -9.88
CA ALA A 122 -3.18 -14.28 -10.76
C ALA A 122 -2.90 -13.80 -12.21
N LEU A 123 -3.70 -12.85 -12.71
CA LEU A 123 -3.48 -12.24 -14.03
C LEU A 123 -2.13 -11.51 -14.11
N HIS A 124 -1.75 -10.76 -13.07
CA HIS A 124 -0.43 -10.10 -13.00
C HIS A 124 0.74 -11.08 -13.09
N MET A 125 0.61 -12.25 -12.45
CA MET A 125 1.63 -13.31 -12.53
C MET A 125 1.73 -13.87 -13.95
N VAL A 126 0.61 -14.11 -14.62
CA VAL A 126 0.61 -14.59 -16.01
C VAL A 126 1.25 -13.54 -16.93
N ILE A 127 0.90 -12.26 -16.80
CA ILE A 127 1.49 -11.16 -17.59
C ILE A 127 3.01 -11.09 -17.36
N ALA A 128 3.46 -11.16 -16.11
CA ALA A 128 4.88 -11.12 -15.75
C ALA A 128 5.65 -12.32 -16.31
N GLY A 129 5.05 -13.52 -16.24
CA GLY A 129 5.61 -14.76 -16.75
C GLY A 129 5.73 -14.74 -18.27
N VAL A 130 4.70 -14.29 -18.98
CA VAL A 130 4.73 -14.14 -20.44
C VAL A 130 5.78 -13.11 -20.85
N GLY A 131 5.88 -11.97 -20.15
CA GLY A 131 6.92 -10.96 -20.42
C GLY A 131 8.33 -11.52 -20.23
N THR A 132 8.55 -12.31 -19.18
CA THR A 132 9.84 -12.97 -18.90
C THR A 132 10.17 -14.01 -19.97
N PHE A 133 9.18 -14.81 -20.37
CA PHE A 133 9.32 -15.77 -21.46
C PHE A 133 9.65 -15.07 -22.79
N MET A 134 8.96 -13.98 -23.13
CA MET A 134 9.24 -13.18 -24.32
C MET A 134 10.65 -12.58 -24.30
N LEU A 135 11.10 -12.08 -23.15
CA LEU A 135 12.47 -11.61 -22.95
C LEU A 135 13.50 -12.74 -23.18
N ALA A 136 13.28 -13.92 -22.61
CA ALA A 136 14.12 -15.11 -22.84
C ALA A 136 14.17 -15.51 -24.32
N ARG A 137 13.03 -15.45 -25.01
CA ARG A 137 12.94 -15.72 -26.45
C ARG A 137 13.64 -14.67 -27.30
N ASP A 138 13.69 -13.40 -26.87
CA ASP A 138 14.48 -12.35 -27.53
C ASP A 138 15.98 -12.64 -27.48
N TYR A 139 16.44 -13.26 -26.39
CA TYR A 139 17.79 -13.82 -26.29
C TYR A 139 17.97 -15.16 -27.02
N ARG A 140 16.95 -15.64 -27.74
CA ARG A 140 16.89 -16.94 -28.43
C ARG A 140 17.22 -18.13 -27.51
N LEU A 141 16.81 -18.08 -26.24
CA LEU A 141 16.90 -19.22 -25.33
C LEU A 141 15.84 -20.27 -25.67
N SER A 142 16.07 -21.56 -25.39
CA SER A 142 15.09 -22.61 -25.65
C SER A 142 13.74 -22.37 -24.95
N ARG A 143 12.70 -23.11 -25.36
CA ARG A 143 11.36 -22.99 -24.73
C ARG A 143 11.41 -23.38 -23.25
N GLY A 144 12.11 -24.46 -22.92
CA GLY A 144 12.32 -24.90 -21.54
C GLY A 144 13.08 -23.86 -20.72
N ALA A 145 14.17 -23.30 -21.26
CA ALA A 145 14.90 -22.21 -20.63
C ALA A 145 14.03 -20.98 -20.35
N GLY A 146 13.17 -20.60 -21.29
CA GLY A 146 12.23 -19.50 -21.12
C GLY A 146 11.17 -19.78 -20.03
N LEU A 147 10.66 -21.01 -19.95
CA LEU A 147 9.71 -21.41 -18.90
C LEU A 147 10.37 -21.42 -17.52
N VAL A 148 11.60 -21.92 -17.41
CA VAL A 148 12.39 -21.85 -16.17
C VAL A 148 12.57 -20.40 -15.73
N ALA A 149 12.96 -19.50 -16.63
CA ALA A 149 13.08 -18.08 -16.28
C ALA A 149 11.73 -17.48 -15.82
N ALA A 150 10.63 -17.82 -16.51
CA ALA A 150 9.30 -17.34 -16.12
C ALA A 150 8.89 -17.85 -14.74
N PHE A 151 9.00 -19.15 -14.47
CA PHE A 151 8.68 -19.75 -13.17
C PHE A 151 9.58 -19.19 -12.07
N ALA A 152 10.89 -19.11 -12.32
CA ALA A 152 11.87 -18.58 -11.37
C ALA A 152 11.53 -17.15 -10.93
N TYR A 153 11.01 -16.32 -11.84
CA TYR A 153 10.61 -14.96 -11.54
C TYR A 153 9.28 -14.89 -10.79
N ILE A 154 8.21 -15.48 -11.35
CA ILE A 154 6.85 -15.27 -10.84
C ILE A 154 6.53 -16.08 -9.60
N PHE A 155 7.12 -17.28 -9.44
CA PHE A 155 6.97 -18.10 -8.22
C PHE A 155 8.15 -17.95 -7.26
N GLY A 156 9.10 -17.10 -7.63
CA GLY A 156 10.18 -16.63 -6.78
C GLY A 156 9.63 -15.98 -5.50
N PRO A 157 10.41 -16.02 -4.41
CA PRO A 157 9.92 -15.66 -3.09
C PRO A 157 9.51 -14.19 -2.96
N HIS A 158 10.28 -13.30 -3.59
CA HIS A 158 9.95 -11.87 -3.59
C HIS A 158 8.61 -11.61 -4.28
N PHE A 159 8.40 -12.20 -5.46
CA PHE A 159 7.19 -11.98 -6.21
C PHE A 159 6.00 -12.56 -5.45
N MET A 160 6.10 -13.80 -4.94
CA MET A 160 5.00 -14.44 -4.18
C MET A 160 4.68 -13.71 -2.90
N ARG A 161 5.67 -13.38 -2.09
CA ARG A 161 5.40 -12.62 -0.87
C ARG A 161 4.74 -11.27 -1.17
N ARG A 162 5.18 -10.53 -2.20
CA ARG A 162 4.59 -9.22 -2.53
C ARG A 162 3.19 -9.34 -3.11
N VAL A 163 2.93 -10.36 -3.93
CA VAL A 163 1.58 -10.65 -4.39
C VAL A 163 0.65 -10.84 -3.18
N LEU A 164 1.04 -11.66 -2.20
CA LEU A 164 0.19 -11.99 -1.03
C LEU A 164 0.13 -10.90 0.06
N GLU A 165 1.17 -10.07 0.21
CA GLU A 165 1.27 -9.07 1.30
C GLU A 165 0.90 -7.65 0.84
N GLN A 166 1.34 -7.25 -0.36
CA GLN A 166 1.28 -5.88 -0.89
C GLN A 166 1.20 -5.91 -2.42
N TRP A 167 0.06 -6.35 -2.96
CA TRP A 167 -0.09 -6.67 -4.39
C TRP A 167 0.30 -5.52 -5.33
N VAL A 168 0.18 -4.26 -4.88
CA VAL A 168 0.57 -3.04 -5.62
C VAL A 168 2.05 -3.07 -6.03
N LEU A 169 2.97 -3.60 -5.19
CA LEU A 169 4.38 -3.76 -5.58
C LEU A 169 4.53 -4.80 -6.69
N ALA A 170 3.82 -5.93 -6.57
CA ALA A 170 3.84 -6.95 -7.60
C ALA A 170 3.26 -6.43 -8.92
N ALA A 171 2.22 -5.61 -8.86
CA ALA A 171 1.59 -4.99 -10.03
C ALA A 171 2.56 -4.07 -10.80
N VAL A 172 3.39 -3.28 -10.11
CA VAL A 172 4.48 -2.52 -10.75
C VAL A 172 5.53 -3.48 -11.35
N ALA A 173 5.96 -4.49 -10.58
CA ALA A 173 6.98 -5.44 -11.02
C ALA A 173 6.54 -6.29 -12.23
N THR A 174 5.24 -6.57 -12.40
CA THR A 174 4.68 -7.33 -13.53
C THR A 174 5.09 -6.80 -14.89
N TRP A 175 5.25 -5.48 -15.01
CA TRP A 175 5.58 -4.82 -16.27
C TRP A 175 7.08 -4.79 -16.56
N PHE A 176 7.93 -5.04 -15.56
CA PHE A 176 9.38 -4.94 -15.67
C PHE A 176 9.99 -5.85 -16.77
N PRO A 177 9.61 -7.12 -16.92
CA PRO A 177 10.10 -7.96 -18.02
C PRO A 177 9.73 -7.42 -19.41
N TRP A 178 8.52 -6.86 -19.56
CA TRP A 178 8.07 -6.24 -20.80
C TRP A 178 8.85 -4.97 -21.14
N LEU A 179 9.15 -4.16 -20.12
CA LEU A 179 9.99 -2.97 -20.26
C LEU A 179 11.40 -3.34 -20.73
N LEU A 180 12.05 -4.34 -20.13
CA LEU A 180 13.36 -4.79 -20.57
C LEU A 180 13.33 -5.39 -21.98
N PHE A 181 12.28 -6.14 -22.31
CA PHE A 181 12.08 -6.70 -23.66
C PHE A 181 11.98 -5.60 -24.73
N LEU A 182 11.13 -4.59 -24.50
CA LEU A 182 10.94 -3.49 -25.44
C LEU A 182 12.15 -2.57 -25.50
N LEU A 183 12.73 -2.22 -24.34
CA LEU A 183 13.94 -1.41 -24.26
C LEU A 183 15.09 -2.06 -25.02
N ARG A 184 15.31 -3.35 -24.82
CA ARG A 184 16.31 -4.12 -25.53
C ARG A 184 16.13 -4.05 -27.05
N ARG A 185 14.90 -4.22 -27.53
CA ARG A 185 14.60 -4.12 -28.97
C ARG A 185 14.82 -2.72 -29.49
N SER A 186 14.50 -1.69 -28.70
CA SER A 186 14.77 -0.30 -29.03
C SER A 186 16.28 -0.03 -29.17
N ILE A 187 17.09 -0.37 -28.16
CA ILE A 187 18.53 -0.07 -28.18
C ILE A 187 19.32 -0.84 -29.24
N ARG A 188 18.76 -1.96 -29.75
CA ARG A 188 19.32 -2.80 -30.81
C ARG A 188 18.65 -2.64 -32.17
N ALA A 189 17.66 -1.75 -32.29
CA ALA A 189 16.98 -1.50 -33.53
C ALA A 189 17.97 -1.00 -34.60
N PRO A 190 17.89 -1.50 -35.84
CA PRO A 190 18.77 -1.09 -36.93
C PRO A 190 18.45 0.34 -37.42
N SER A 191 17.19 0.77 -37.31
CA SER A 191 16.71 2.07 -37.75
C SER A 191 16.25 2.94 -36.58
N TRP A 192 16.33 4.27 -36.72
CA TRP A 192 15.79 5.20 -35.71
C TRP A 192 14.28 5.05 -35.56
N ARG A 193 13.55 4.78 -36.65
CA ARG A 193 12.10 4.54 -36.62
C ARG A 193 11.72 3.36 -35.72
N GLU A 194 12.37 2.21 -35.90
CA GLU A 194 12.15 1.03 -35.03
C GLU A 194 12.55 1.30 -33.58
N ARG A 195 13.63 2.06 -33.39
CA ARG A 195 14.12 2.46 -32.07
C ARG A 195 13.06 3.26 -31.31
N VAL A 196 12.48 4.26 -31.96
CA VAL A 196 11.39 5.07 -31.42
C VAL A 196 10.11 4.25 -31.25
N PHE A 197 9.76 3.35 -32.18
CA PHE A 197 8.60 2.46 -32.05
C PHE A 197 8.64 1.63 -30.77
N TYR A 198 9.75 0.93 -30.53
CA TYR A 198 9.91 0.12 -29.31
C TYR A 198 10.06 0.99 -28.05
N GLY A 199 10.69 2.17 -28.16
CA GLY A 199 10.80 3.14 -27.08
C GLY A 199 9.43 3.70 -26.65
N ALA A 200 8.58 4.05 -27.60
CA ALA A 200 7.22 4.51 -27.35
C ALA A 200 6.34 3.40 -26.76
N GLY A 201 6.46 2.16 -27.26
CA GLY A 201 5.81 1.00 -26.65
C GLY A 201 6.27 0.76 -25.21
N ALA A 202 7.56 0.90 -24.92
CA ALA A 202 8.08 0.82 -23.56
C ALA A 202 7.56 1.97 -22.68
N GLY A 203 7.42 3.18 -23.23
CA GLY A 203 6.80 4.32 -22.54
C GLY A 203 5.34 4.07 -22.14
N LEU A 204 4.53 3.49 -23.04
CA LEU A 204 3.15 3.08 -22.74
C LEU A 204 3.11 2.06 -21.59
N VAL A 205 3.93 1.01 -21.67
CA VAL A 205 4.03 -0.02 -20.62
C VAL A 205 4.51 0.59 -19.30
N PHE A 206 5.44 1.54 -19.36
CA PHE A 206 5.96 2.20 -18.17
C PHE A 206 4.88 3.08 -17.52
N GLY A 207 4.09 3.80 -18.31
CA GLY A 207 2.94 4.55 -17.82
C GLY A 207 1.91 3.66 -17.10
N VAL A 208 1.56 2.51 -17.67
CA VAL A 208 0.68 1.52 -17.01
C VAL A 208 1.31 0.99 -15.72
N SER A 209 2.63 0.77 -15.72
CA SER A 209 3.37 0.37 -14.52
C SER A 209 3.37 1.45 -13.43
N ILE A 210 3.43 2.74 -13.77
CA ILE A 210 3.38 3.84 -12.80
C ILE A 210 1.97 3.92 -12.19
N LEU A 211 0.93 3.76 -13.02
CA LEU A 211 -0.48 3.78 -12.58
C LEU A 211 -0.78 2.68 -11.55
N ALA A 212 -0.02 1.58 -11.54
CA ALA A 212 -0.12 0.54 -10.53
C ALA A 212 0.25 1.00 -9.11
N GLY A 213 0.77 2.21 -8.90
CA GLY A 213 0.56 2.91 -7.64
C GLY A 213 1.66 2.84 -6.58
N PHE A 214 2.87 2.37 -6.92
CA PHE A 214 3.98 2.31 -5.96
C PHE A 214 5.19 3.19 -6.37
N PRO A 215 5.26 4.46 -5.92
CA PRO A 215 6.28 5.42 -6.37
C PRO A 215 7.72 4.96 -6.14
N GLN A 216 8.00 4.28 -5.02
CA GLN A 216 9.35 3.78 -4.73
C GLN A 216 9.81 2.76 -5.76
N LEU A 217 8.97 1.78 -6.08
CA LEU A 217 9.34 0.72 -7.02
C LEU A 217 9.37 1.27 -8.44
N THR A 218 8.51 2.23 -8.77
CA THR A 218 8.55 2.99 -10.02
C THR A 218 9.91 3.68 -10.21
N PHE A 219 10.41 4.36 -9.18
CA PHE A 219 11.72 4.98 -9.20
C PHE A 219 12.84 3.95 -9.41
N TYR A 220 12.80 2.84 -8.67
CA TYR A 220 13.73 1.73 -8.89
C TYR A 220 13.66 1.16 -10.31
N THR A 221 12.46 1.06 -10.91
CA THR A 221 12.29 0.62 -12.29
C THR A 221 12.96 1.58 -13.26
N ALA A 222 12.77 2.91 -13.12
CA ALA A 222 13.44 3.89 -13.96
C ALA A 222 14.97 3.79 -13.88
N VAL A 223 15.52 3.70 -12.67
CA VAL A 223 16.95 3.50 -12.42
C VAL A 223 17.43 2.18 -13.05
N ALA A 224 16.66 1.11 -12.92
CA ALA A 224 16.99 -0.20 -13.47
C ALA A 224 17.01 -0.20 -15.02
N LEU A 225 16.12 0.54 -15.69
CA LEU A 225 16.14 0.68 -17.15
C LEU A 225 17.39 1.41 -17.64
N ALA A 226 17.78 2.48 -16.95
CA ALA A 226 19.01 3.21 -17.25
C ALA A 226 20.26 2.34 -17.02
N ALA A 227 20.32 1.64 -15.88
CA ALA A 227 21.39 0.72 -15.55
C ALA A 227 21.50 -0.43 -16.55
N PHE A 228 20.38 -1.02 -16.96
CA PHE A 228 20.36 -2.08 -17.97
C PHE A 228 20.93 -1.61 -19.32
N CYS A 229 20.56 -0.40 -19.77
CA CYS A 229 21.13 0.19 -20.99
C CYS A 229 22.65 0.35 -20.87
N LEU A 230 23.11 0.95 -19.77
CA LEU A 230 24.53 1.18 -19.54
C LEU A 230 25.31 -0.14 -19.50
N ILE A 231 24.81 -1.14 -18.77
CA ILE A 231 25.43 -2.47 -18.67
C ILE A 231 25.44 -3.17 -20.04
N ASP A 232 24.33 -3.17 -20.80
CA ASP A 232 24.31 -3.79 -22.15
C ASP A 232 25.33 -3.10 -23.07
N ARG A 233 25.48 -1.77 -22.99
CA ARG A 233 26.48 -1.02 -23.76
C ARG A 233 27.89 -1.39 -23.36
N LEU A 234 28.24 -1.30 -22.08
CA LEU A 234 29.59 -1.59 -21.58
C LEU A 234 30.03 -3.00 -21.95
N VAL A 235 29.15 -4.00 -21.80
CA VAL A 235 29.47 -5.40 -22.14
C VAL A 235 29.62 -5.64 -23.65
N HIS A 236 29.02 -4.80 -24.50
CA HIS A 236 29.09 -4.94 -25.96
C HIS A 236 30.07 -3.98 -26.64
N LEU A 237 30.78 -3.12 -25.89
CA LEU A 237 31.87 -2.29 -26.41
C LEU A 237 32.96 -3.18 -27.03
N ARG A 238 33.37 -2.87 -28.27
CA ARG A 238 34.49 -3.52 -28.95
C ARG A 238 35.75 -2.66 -28.84
N ARG A 239 36.94 -3.27 -28.94
CA ARG A 239 38.22 -2.53 -29.00
C ARG A 239 38.26 -1.48 -30.11
N THR A 240 37.58 -1.72 -31.23
CA THR A 240 37.43 -0.75 -32.33
C THR A 240 36.56 0.44 -31.96
N ASP A 241 35.60 0.28 -31.04
CA ASP A 241 34.76 1.38 -30.56
C ASP A 241 35.56 2.37 -29.68
N ALA A 242 36.59 1.89 -28.97
CA ALA A 242 37.48 2.72 -28.16
C ALA A 242 38.33 3.69 -29.00
N ARG A 243 38.53 3.39 -30.28
CA ARG A 243 39.25 4.26 -31.24
C ARG A 243 38.33 5.27 -31.93
N ALA A 244 37.01 5.23 -31.67
CA ALA A 244 36.01 6.10 -32.28
C ALA A 244 35.05 6.68 -31.21
N PRO A 245 35.56 7.57 -30.32
CA PRO A 245 34.81 8.07 -29.16
C PRO A 245 33.50 8.77 -29.54
N LEU A 246 33.48 9.50 -30.67
CA LEU A 246 32.29 10.13 -31.23
C LEU A 246 31.16 9.11 -31.55
N GLY A 247 31.52 7.92 -32.03
CA GLY A 247 30.54 6.85 -32.34
C GLY A 247 29.97 6.20 -31.08
N VAL A 248 30.74 6.11 -30.00
CA VAL A 248 30.26 5.68 -28.68
C VAL A 248 29.33 6.73 -28.09
N LEU A 249 29.73 8.00 -28.10
CA LEU A 249 28.91 9.12 -27.62
C LEU A 249 27.58 9.22 -28.38
N ARG A 250 27.59 9.03 -29.71
CA ARG A 250 26.37 8.98 -30.53
C ARG A 250 25.42 7.85 -30.14
N ARG A 251 25.94 6.69 -29.71
CA ARG A 251 25.10 5.57 -29.26
C ARG A 251 24.52 5.83 -27.86
N ILE A 252 25.33 6.36 -26.95
CA ILE A 252 24.89 6.74 -25.59
C ILE A 252 23.84 7.84 -25.65
N SER A 253 24.05 8.89 -26.44
CA SER A 253 23.06 9.97 -26.63
C SER A 253 21.75 9.45 -27.21
N ARG A 254 21.80 8.54 -28.18
CA ARG A 254 20.60 7.84 -28.67
C ARG A 254 19.90 7.09 -27.54
N ASP A 255 20.62 6.30 -26.74
CA ASP A 255 20.04 5.61 -25.57
C ASP A 255 19.38 6.57 -24.59
N ALA A 256 20.05 7.67 -24.25
CA ALA A 256 19.51 8.72 -23.40
C ALA A 256 18.20 9.31 -23.97
N VAL A 257 18.14 9.59 -25.28
CA VAL A 257 16.91 10.08 -25.93
C VAL A 257 15.77 9.06 -25.84
N VAL A 258 16.04 7.76 -25.97
CA VAL A 258 15.02 6.73 -25.81
C VAL A 258 14.56 6.58 -24.36
N LEU A 259 15.48 6.63 -23.41
CA LEU A 259 15.13 6.60 -21.99
C LEU A 259 14.30 7.82 -21.61
N ALA A 260 14.65 9.00 -22.12
CA ALA A 260 13.86 10.23 -21.98
C ALA A 260 12.47 10.07 -22.61
N LEU A 261 12.37 9.52 -23.83
CA LEU A 261 11.09 9.22 -24.47
C LEU A 261 10.22 8.28 -23.64
N ILE A 262 10.80 7.20 -23.09
CA ILE A 262 10.09 6.26 -22.20
C ILE A 262 9.59 6.98 -20.95
N GLY A 263 10.43 7.80 -20.33
CA GLY A 263 10.09 8.58 -19.14
C GLY A 263 8.97 9.59 -19.41
N VAL A 264 9.06 10.35 -20.50
CA VAL A 264 8.07 11.37 -20.89
C VAL A 264 6.73 10.72 -21.24
N ILE A 265 6.70 9.71 -22.11
CA ILE A 265 5.45 9.00 -22.42
C ILE A 265 4.88 8.33 -21.17
N GLY A 266 5.72 7.68 -20.36
CA GLY A 266 5.29 7.05 -19.11
C GLY A 266 4.67 8.05 -18.14
N ALA A 267 5.29 9.21 -17.94
CA ALA A 267 4.79 10.26 -17.07
C ALA A 267 3.48 10.88 -17.60
N MET A 268 3.36 11.13 -18.90
CA MET A 268 2.13 11.65 -19.51
C MET A 268 0.98 10.64 -19.41
N VAL A 269 1.22 9.37 -19.73
CA VAL A 269 0.23 8.29 -19.57
C VAL A 269 -0.20 8.15 -18.10
N ALA A 270 0.72 8.34 -17.16
CA ALA A 270 0.43 8.24 -15.73
C ALA A 270 0.00 9.57 -15.08
N ALA A 271 -0.23 10.63 -15.86
CA ALA A 271 -0.52 11.97 -15.33
C ALA A 271 -1.73 12.01 -14.40
N ALA A 272 -2.74 11.17 -14.65
CA ALA A 272 -3.94 11.01 -13.82
C ALA A 272 -3.62 10.65 -12.36
N ALA A 273 -2.57 9.86 -12.14
CA ALA A 273 -2.10 9.51 -10.80
C ALA A 273 -0.98 10.44 -10.32
N LEU A 274 -0.05 10.84 -11.20
CA LEU A 274 1.14 11.59 -10.82
C LEU A 274 0.85 13.04 -10.40
N LEU A 275 0.02 13.78 -11.16
CA LEU A 275 -0.27 15.18 -10.84
C LEU A 275 -0.93 15.36 -9.47
N PRO A 276 -2.03 14.65 -9.13
CA PRO A 276 -2.62 14.77 -7.81
C PRO A 276 -1.72 14.17 -6.71
N ALA A 277 -0.93 13.13 -7.00
CA ALA A 277 0.03 12.60 -6.03
C ALA A 277 1.14 13.62 -5.69
N LEU A 278 1.59 14.43 -6.65
CA LEU A 278 2.54 15.53 -6.42
C LEU A 278 1.92 16.62 -5.54
N GLU A 279 0.65 16.96 -5.76
CA GLU A 279 -0.10 17.89 -4.90
C GLU A 279 -0.19 17.35 -3.47
N LEU A 280 -0.65 16.12 -3.29
CA LEU A 280 -0.69 15.45 -1.99
C LEU A 280 0.70 15.36 -1.33
N GLY A 281 1.75 15.12 -2.13
CA GLY A 281 3.13 15.14 -1.68
C GLY A 281 3.48 16.41 -0.92
N GLY A 282 2.98 17.57 -1.36
CA GLY A 282 3.16 18.87 -0.71
C GLY A 282 2.47 19.03 0.65
N PHE A 283 1.44 18.23 0.93
CA PHE A 283 0.71 18.20 2.21
C PHE A 283 1.11 17.00 3.09
N SER A 284 1.90 16.07 2.54
CA SER A 284 2.35 14.86 3.21
C SER A 284 3.73 15.07 3.86
N ALA A 285 4.02 14.31 4.92
CA ALA A 285 5.32 14.36 5.59
C ALA A 285 6.46 13.60 4.85
N ARG A 286 6.22 13.07 3.63
CA ARG A 286 7.19 12.23 2.89
C ARG A 286 8.06 12.97 1.88
N PHE A 287 7.78 14.24 1.62
CA PHE A 287 8.59 15.01 0.66
C PHE A 287 9.86 15.52 1.32
N ARG A 288 11.04 15.25 0.73
CA ARG A 288 12.33 15.67 1.30
C ARG A 288 12.35 17.19 1.50
N GLY A 289 12.76 17.62 2.69
CA GLY A 289 12.84 19.03 3.08
C GLY A 289 11.51 19.65 3.56
N ARG A 290 10.39 18.91 3.58
CA ARG A 290 9.08 19.43 3.99
C ARG A 290 8.49 18.77 5.25
N GLY A 291 9.20 17.86 5.89
CA GLY A 291 8.69 17.08 7.02
C GLY A 291 9.77 16.33 7.80
N PHE A 292 9.37 15.23 8.45
CA PHE A 292 10.28 14.38 9.23
C PHE A 292 11.20 13.58 8.32
N THR A 293 12.49 13.50 8.68
CA THR A 293 13.40 12.54 8.06
C THR A 293 12.91 11.12 8.33
N VAL A 294 12.48 10.42 7.28
CA VAL A 294 12.13 9.01 7.34
C VAL A 294 13.42 8.20 7.21
N ASN A 295 13.95 7.71 8.34
CA ASN A 295 15.10 6.83 8.30
C ASN A 295 14.71 5.48 7.64
N PRO A 296 15.56 4.93 6.76
CA PRO A 296 15.41 3.56 6.29
C PRO A 296 15.36 2.61 7.48
N ALA A 297 14.53 1.56 7.41
CA ALA A 297 14.62 0.55 8.47
C ALA A 297 16.00 -0.12 8.41
N SER A 298 16.59 -0.34 9.58
CA SER A 298 17.85 -1.07 9.75
C SER A 298 17.74 -2.43 9.08
N GLN A 299 18.74 -2.83 8.28
CA GLN A 299 18.88 -4.19 7.73
C GLN A 299 20.04 -4.89 8.44
N ASP A 300 19.90 -6.20 8.72
CA ASP A 300 21.07 -7.01 9.04
C ASP A 300 21.90 -7.22 7.76
N LEU A 301 23.15 -6.79 7.80
CA LEU A 301 24.12 -6.92 6.71
C LEU A 301 25.24 -7.91 7.06
N SER A 302 25.08 -8.69 8.13
CA SER A 302 26.04 -9.71 8.53
C SER A 302 26.24 -10.75 7.41
N PRO A 303 27.48 -11.23 7.17
CA PRO A 303 27.74 -12.21 6.12
C PRO A 303 26.86 -13.46 6.21
N MET A 304 26.58 -13.92 7.43
CA MET A 304 25.72 -15.08 7.67
C MET A 304 24.27 -14.81 7.28
N HIS A 305 23.70 -13.65 7.63
CA HIS A 305 22.34 -13.29 7.20
C HIS A 305 22.23 -13.13 5.69
N LEU A 306 23.22 -12.50 5.05
CA LEU A 306 23.26 -12.35 3.60
C LEU A 306 23.34 -13.72 2.90
N PHE A 307 24.14 -14.64 3.43
CA PHE A 307 24.24 -16.01 2.92
C PHE A 307 22.93 -16.79 3.12
N ARG A 308 22.34 -16.72 4.32
CA ARG A 308 21.03 -17.32 4.62
C ARG A 308 19.93 -16.79 3.71
N SER A 309 19.94 -15.48 3.45
CA SER A 309 19.01 -14.81 2.56
C SER A 309 19.08 -15.29 1.11
N LEU A 310 20.23 -15.78 0.63
CA LEU A 310 20.37 -16.34 -0.73
C LEU A 310 19.75 -17.75 -0.86
N ILE A 311 19.64 -18.48 0.24
CA ILE A 311 19.30 -19.90 0.25
C ILE A 311 17.85 -20.13 0.70
N VAL A 312 17.42 -19.40 1.73
CA VAL A 312 16.19 -19.68 2.46
C VAL A 312 15.04 -18.81 1.94
N TYR A 313 13.93 -19.44 1.57
CA TYR A 313 12.69 -18.78 1.16
C TYR A 313 12.02 -18.03 2.34
N PRO A 314 11.25 -16.94 2.09
CA PRO A 314 10.46 -16.26 3.10
C PRO A 314 9.48 -17.24 3.73
N GLY A 315 9.39 -17.20 5.06
CA GLY A 315 8.63 -18.18 5.83
C GLY A 315 9.50 -19.12 6.66
N ALA A 316 10.80 -19.26 6.36
CA ALA A 316 11.74 -20.00 7.22
C ALA A 316 12.60 -19.09 8.12
N THR A 317 12.49 -17.76 8.00
CA THR A 317 13.04 -16.78 8.94
C THR A 317 12.00 -15.73 9.31
N ARG A 318 12.07 -15.23 10.55
CA ARG A 318 11.21 -14.17 11.10
C ARG A 318 11.66 -12.77 10.64
N GLU A 319 12.88 -12.67 10.15
CA GLU A 319 13.55 -11.42 9.77
C GLU A 319 13.27 -11.11 8.29
N GLU A 320 12.29 -10.24 8.07
CA GLU A 320 11.71 -9.91 6.76
C GLU A 320 12.66 -9.19 5.77
N GLN A 321 13.90 -8.90 6.17
CA GLN A 321 14.76 -7.95 5.48
C GLN A 321 15.77 -8.65 4.58
N GLY A 322 15.49 -8.66 3.28
CA GLY A 322 16.50 -8.96 2.26
C GLY A 322 16.63 -10.42 1.82
N CYS A 323 15.60 -11.28 2.00
CA CYS A 323 15.59 -12.59 1.33
C CYS A 323 15.85 -12.39 -0.17
N ARG A 324 16.86 -13.06 -0.73
CA ARG A 324 17.32 -13.01 -2.14
C ARG A 324 17.25 -14.38 -2.80
N ALA A 325 16.69 -15.36 -2.11
CA ALA A 325 16.55 -16.71 -2.61
C ALA A 325 15.72 -16.72 -3.89
N ALA A 326 15.95 -17.71 -4.73
CA ALA A 326 15.08 -18.02 -5.88
C ALA A 326 14.82 -19.53 -5.98
N GLY A 327 15.19 -20.29 -4.95
CA GLY A 327 15.32 -21.75 -5.00
C GLY A 327 16.75 -22.16 -5.35
N LEU A 328 17.23 -23.24 -4.74
CA LEU A 328 18.57 -23.76 -4.98
C LEU A 328 18.72 -24.30 -6.41
N GLY A 329 17.68 -24.90 -6.99
CA GLY A 329 17.70 -25.33 -8.39
C GLY A 329 17.94 -24.16 -9.35
N VAL A 330 17.33 -22.99 -9.07
CA VAL A 330 17.56 -21.75 -9.83
C VAL A 330 18.99 -21.26 -9.67
N LEU A 331 19.57 -21.34 -8.46
CA LEU A 331 20.98 -20.98 -8.24
C LEU A 331 21.95 -21.90 -8.98
N PHE A 332 21.74 -23.21 -8.95
CA PHE A 332 22.57 -24.17 -9.70
C PHE A 332 22.52 -23.89 -11.21
N LEU A 333 21.32 -23.62 -11.73
CA LEU A 333 21.14 -23.21 -13.12
C LEU A 333 21.82 -21.86 -13.40
N ALA A 334 21.72 -20.88 -12.51
CA ALA A 334 22.39 -19.59 -12.69
C ALA A 334 23.93 -19.73 -12.72
N VAL A 335 24.51 -20.60 -11.88
CA VAL A 335 25.95 -20.95 -11.95
C VAL A 335 26.27 -21.60 -13.30
N MET A 336 25.41 -22.49 -13.80
CA MET A 336 25.58 -23.12 -15.11
C MET A 336 25.52 -22.14 -16.28
N ALA A 337 24.91 -20.97 -16.12
CA ALA A 337 24.93 -19.91 -17.12
C ALA A 337 26.36 -19.49 -17.50
N ALA A 338 27.33 -19.61 -16.59
CA ALA A 338 28.74 -19.37 -16.87
C ALA A 338 29.25 -20.25 -18.01
N GLY A 339 28.69 -21.43 -18.25
CA GLY A 339 29.03 -22.32 -19.37
C GLY A 339 28.39 -21.93 -20.71
N HIS A 340 27.49 -20.95 -20.74
CA HIS A 340 26.69 -20.63 -21.93
C HIS A 340 27.53 -19.99 -23.05
N ALA A 341 27.19 -20.29 -24.31
CA ALA A 341 27.89 -19.76 -25.47
C ALA A 341 27.74 -18.22 -25.61
N LYS A 342 26.63 -17.66 -25.14
CA LYS A 342 26.35 -16.21 -25.19
C LYS A 342 26.91 -15.49 -23.96
N LYS A 343 28.24 -15.48 -23.79
CA LYS A 343 28.92 -14.89 -22.62
C LYS A 343 28.50 -13.45 -22.31
N ARG A 344 28.30 -12.63 -23.33
CA ARG A 344 27.83 -11.24 -23.14
C ARG A 344 26.45 -11.16 -22.49
N ALA A 345 25.52 -12.06 -22.83
CA ALA A 345 24.21 -12.09 -22.18
C ALA A 345 24.34 -12.48 -20.70
N VAL A 346 25.21 -13.45 -20.40
CA VAL A 346 25.51 -13.85 -19.02
C VAL A 346 26.07 -12.68 -18.22
N PHE A 347 27.07 -11.96 -18.76
CA PHE A 347 27.64 -10.79 -18.09
C PHE A 347 26.63 -9.66 -17.89
N VAL A 348 25.78 -9.36 -18.89
CA VAL A 348 24.73 -8.35 -18.74
C VAL A 348 23.83 -8.66 -17.56
N TYR A 349 23.29 -9.89 -17.48
CA TYR A 349 22.39 -10.25 -16.38
C TYR A 349 23.10 -10.47 -15.05
N ALA A 350 24.36 -10.92 -15.04
CA ALA A 350 25.16 -11.03 -13.83
C ALA A 350 25.45 -9.66 -13.20
N PHE A 351 25.95 -8.70 -13.98
CA PHE A 351 26.17 -7.34 -13.49
C PHE A 351 24.86 -6.66 -13.11
N PHE A 352 23.78 -6.91 -13.86
CA PHE A 352 22.49 -6.33 -13.55
C PHE A 352 21.87 -6.91 -12.26
N PHE A 353 22.07 -8.20 -12.00
CA PHE A 353 21.73 -8.82 -10.72
C PHE A 353 22.49 -8.16 -9.57
N VAL A 354 23.82 -8.05 -9.67
CA VAL A 354 24.66 -7.41 -8.65
C VAL A 354 24.22 -5.96 -8.39
N PHE A 355 23.98 -5.18 -9.44
CA PHE A 355 23.50 -3.80 -9.32
C PHE A 355 22.17 -3.69 -8.57
N LEU A 356 21.18 -4.53 -8.91
CA LEU A 356 19.88 -4.51 -8.23
C LEU A 356 19.97 -5.08 -6.80
N THR A 357 20.85 -6.04 -6.55
CA THR A 357 21.13 -6.56 -5.21
C THR A 357 21.74 -5.48 -4.31
N ASP A 358 22.68 -4.68 -4.82
CA ASP A 358 23.24 -3.51 -4.13
C ASP A 358 22.14 -2.49 -3.78
N CYS A 359 21.30 -2.13 -4.75
CA CYS A 359 20.15 -1.25 -4.51
C CYS A 359 19.18 -1.81 -3.44
N THR A 360 19.04 -3.13 -3.37
CA THR A 360 18.21 -3.83 -2.37
C THR A 360 18.83 -3.77 -0.97
N LEU A 361 20.16 -3.82 -0.88
CA LEU A 361 20.90 -3.71 0.37
C LEU A 361 20.84 -2.27 0.91
N GLY A 362 20.86 -1.27 0.03
CA GLY A 362 20.92 0.14 0.43
C GLY A 362 22.32 0.53 0.92
N PRO A 363 22.49 1.69 1.57
CA PRO A 363 23.76 2.06 2.21
C PRO A 363 24.23 0.98 3.21
N PRO A 364 25.55 0.71 3.32
CA PRO A 364 26.67 1.48 2.76
C PRO A 364 27.05 1.12 1.32
N PHE A 365 26.28 0.27 0.63
CA PHE A 365 26.61 -0.14 -0.73
C PHE A 365 26.44 1.03 -1.74
N PRO A 366 27.36 1.19 -2.71
CA PRO A 366 27.49 2.42 -3.49
C PRO A 366 26.26 2.74 -4.35
N PHE A 367 25.62 1.75 -4.97
CA PHE A 367 24.45 2.01 -5.81
C PHE A 367 23.22 2.30 -4.94
N GLY A 368 23.01 1.56 -3.86
CA GLY A 368 21.98 1.84 -2.85
C GLY A 368 22.13 3.24 -2.24
N TRP A 369 23.35 3.64 -1.90
CA TRP A 369 23.70 4.98 -1.40
C TRP A 369 23.40 6.09 -2.41
N ALA A 370 23.68 5.86 -3.70
CA ALA A 370 23.41 6.83 -4.76
C ALA A 370 21.90 6.98 -5.01
N VAL A 371 21.18 5.86 -5.05
CA VAL A 371 19.72 5.83 -5.21
C VAL A 371 19.03 6.58 -4.07
N GLU A 372 19.44 6.37 -2.81
CA GLU A 372 18.89 7.08 -1.65
C GLU A 372 19.11 8.60 -1.73
N ARG A 373 20.22 9.07 -2.32
CA ARG A 373 20.46 10.50 -2.52
C ARG A 373 19.56 11.12 -3.58
N LEU A 374 19.30 10.37 -4.65
CA LEU A 374 18.41 10.78 -5.73
C LEU A 374 16.92 10.69 -5.34
N ASP A 375 16.60 10.03 -4.24
CA ASP A 375 15.25 9.87 -3.75
C ASP A 375 14.71 11.14 -3.07
N ILE A 376 13.73 11.75 -3.73
CA ILE A 376 13.00 12.94 -3.26
C ILE A 376 11.84 12.61 -2.31
N PHE A 377 11.39 11.35 -2.24
CA PHE A 377 10.22 10.90 -1.48
C PHE A 377 10.57 10.18 -0.16
N GLN A 378 11.85 10.16 0.22
CA GLN A 378 12.36 9.57 1.47
C GLN A 378 11.84 8.16 1.76
N PHE A 379 12.14 7.23 0.86
CA PHE A 379 11.67 5.86 0.91
C PHE A 379 12.29 5.06 2.06
N SER A 380 11.43 4.46 2.88
CA SER A 380 11.78 3.84 4.16
C SER A 380 12.45 2.46 4.10
N SER A 381 12.62 1.85 2.92
CA SER A 381 12.87 0.40 2.82
C SER A 381 13.62 0.00 1.53
N PRO A 382 14.96 -0.11 1.55
CA PRO A 382 15.75 -0.43 0.35
C PRO A 382 15.45 -1.82 -0.21
N TRP A 383 15.18 -2.80 0.67
CA TRP A 383 14.96 -4.21 0.29
C TRP A 383 13.77 -4.45 -0.65
N ARG A 384 12.90 -3.44 -0.87
CA ARG A 384 11.81 -3.52 -1.85
C ARG A 384 12.32 -3.61 -3.30
N ALA A 385 13.54 -3.15 -3.59
CA ALA A 385 14.16 -3.32 -4.91
C ALA A 385 14.41 -4.80 -5.27
N GLY A 386 14.43 -5.70 -4.29
CA GLY A 386 14.73 -7.13 -4.48
C GLY A 386 13.76 -7.84 -5.43
N ILE A 387 12.51 -7.38 -5.53
CA ILE A 387 11.55 -7.91 -6.51
C ILE A 387 12.00 -7.71 -7.96
N LEU A 388 12.76 -6.66 -8.26
CA LEU A 388 13.35 -6.46 -9.59
C LEU A 388 14.58 -7.34 -9.79
N ALA A 389 15.38 -7.56 -8.73
CA ALA A 389 16.59 -8.39 -8.77
C ALA A 389 16.29 -9.88 -9.07
N GLY A 390 15.08 -10.35 -8.78
CA GLY A 390 14.66 -11.71 -9.14
C GLY A 390 14.68 -11.99 -10.65
N LEU A 391 14.40 -10.99 -11.49
CA LEU A 391 14.34 -11.16 -12.94
C LEU A 391 15.71 -11.48 -13.59
N PRO A 392 16.80 -10.72 -13.37
CA PRO A 392 18.10 -11.07 -13.92
C PRO A 392 18.60 -12.43 -13.43
N LEU A 393 18.35 -12.81 -12.17
CA LEU A 393 18.69 -14.14 -11.67
C LEU A 393 17.92 -15.24 -12.40
N ALA A 394 16.62 -15.04 -12.63
CA ALA A 394 15.79 -15.95 -13.41
C ALA A 394 16.27 -16.08 -14.87
N MET A 395 16.71 -14.98 -15.49
CA MET A 395 17.30 -14.98 -16.83
C MET A 395 18.63 -15.74 -16.88
N LEU A 396 19.47 -15.63 -15.84
CA LEU A 396 20.68 -16.44 -15.69
C LEU A 396 20.33 -17.92 -15.59
N ALA A 397 19.33 -18.30 -14.78
CA ALA A 397 18.89 -19.69 -14.71
C ALA A 397 18.42 -20.23 -16.08
N GLY A 398 17.67 -19.44 -16.85
CA GLY A 398 17.32 -19.79 -18.23
C GLY A 398 18.53 -20.00 -19.15
N LEU A 399 19.53 -19.11 -19.09
CA LEU A 399 20.82 -19.30 -19.79
C LEU A 399 21.54 -20.59 -19.33
N GLY A 400 21.41 -20.93 -18.05
CA GLY A 400 21.90 -22.16 -17.45
C GLY A 400 21.31 -23.43 -18.03
N VAL A 401 19.99 -23.46 -18.23
CA VAL A 401 19.28 -24.61 -18.83
C VAL A 401 19.85 -24.95 -20.21
N ASP A 402 20.06 -23.94 -21.06
CA ASP A 402 20.62 -24.12 -22.39
C ASP A 402 22.12 -24.49 -22.37
N ALA A 403 22.85 -24.09 -21.33
CA ALA A 403 24.26 -24.42 -21.13
C ALA A 403 24.43 -25.86 -20.62
N ALA A 404 23.56 -26.31 -19.72
CA ALA A 404 23.60 -27.64 -19.11
C ALA A 404 23.36 -28.76 -20.11
N ALA A 405 22.53 -28.53 -21.13
CA ALA A 405 22.27 -29.52 -22.18
C ALA A 405 23.45 -29.77 -23.13
N LYS A 406 24.56 -29.04 -22.99
CA LYS A 406 25.70 -29.08 -23.92
C LYS A 406 26.97 -29.54 -23.20
N ARG A 407 27.61 -30.56 -23.77
CA ARG A 407 28.95 -31.01 -23.38
C ARG A 407 29.97 -29.93 -23.71
N SER A 408 30.97 -29.75 -22.85
CA SER A 408 32.08 -28.85 -23.15
C SER A 408 32.95 -29.42 -24.27
N LYS A 409 33.74 -28.54 -24.89
CA LYS A 409 34.75 -28.93 -25.90
C LYS A 409 35.96 -29.68 -25.30
N SER A 410 36.10 -29.68 -23.97
CA SER A 410 37.21 -30.30 -23.25
C SER A 410 36.70 -31.00 -21.98
N TRP A 411 37.18 -32.21 -21.75
CA TRP A 411 36.84 -33.03 -20.59
C TRP A 411 37.26 -32.36 -19.26
N GLN A 412 38.39 -31.63 -19.25
CA GLN A 412 38.85 -30.86 -18.08
C GLN A 412 37.86 -29.78 -17.68
N ARG A 413 37.22 -29.13 -18.66
CA ARG A 413 36.19 -28.11 -18.40
C ARG A 413 34.89 -28.73 -17.89
N ASP A 414 34.56 -29.94 -18.33
CA ASP A 414 33.44 -30.70 -17.77
C ASP A 414 33.74 -31.14 -16.34
N LEU A 415 34.98 -31.58 -16.03
CA LEU A 415 35.41 -31.88 -14.66
C LEU A 415 35.33 -30.67 -13.74
N VAL A 416 35.87 -29.52 -14.15
CA VAL A 416 35.80 -28.28 -13.34
C VAL A 416 34.34 -27.88 -13.11
N ARG A 417 33.50 -27.97 -14.14
CA ARG A 417 32.07 -27.69 -14.04
C ARG A 417 31.39 -28.62 -13.04
N VAL A 418 31.65 -29.93 -13.13
CA VAL A 418 31.10 -30.93 -12.20
C VAL A 418 31.60 -30.67 -10.78
N GLY A 419 32.90 -30.44 -10.59
CA GLY A 419 33.49 -30.15 -9.28
C GLY A 419 32.92 -28.89 -8.64
N VAL A 420 32.75 -27.81 -9.41
CA VAL A 420 32.10 -26.57 -8.92
C VAL A 420 30.65 -26.82 -8.55
N LEU A 421 29.87 -27.53 -9.38
CA LEU A 421 28.47 -27.84 -9.09
C LEU A 421 28.31 -28.73 -7.86
N VAL A 422 29.15 -29.76 -7.71
CA VAL A 422 29.12 -30.67 -6.56
C VAL A 422 29.55 -29.93 -5.30
N GLY A 423 30.63 -29.15 -5.35
CA GLY A 423 31.12 -28.39 -4.20
C GLY A 423 30.12 -27.33 -3.72
N VAL A 424 29.65 -26.47 -4.64
CA VAL A 424 28.61 -25.48 -4.33
C VAL A 424 27.31 -26.16 -3.91
N GLY A 425 26.91 -27.22 -4.61
CA GLY A 425 25.73 -28.02 -4.31
C GLY A 425 25.74 -28.59 -2.90
N ALA A 426 26.83 -29.24 -2.50
CA ALA A 426 27.01 -29.81 -1.17
C ALA A 426 26.93 -28.74 -0.08
N ILE A 427 27.62 -27.61 -0.25
CA ILE A 427 27.60 -26.50 0.72
C ILE A 427 26.18 -25.94 0.87
N LEU A 428 25.51 -25.63 -0.24
CA LEU A 428 24.18 -25.02 -0.21
C LEU A 428 23.11 -25.98 0.34
N LEU A 429 23.15 -27.26 -0.06
CA LEU A 429 22.21 -28.28 0.44
C LEU A 429 22.43 -28.58 1.93
N TRP A 430 23.68 -28.67 2.39
CA TRP A 430 24.00 -28.87 3.80
C TRP A 430 23.41 -27.75 4.68
N HIS A 431 23.65 -26.50 4.30
CA HIS A 431 23.13 -25.36 5.05
C HIS A 431 21.61 -25.27 4.98
N LEU A 432 21.00 -25.55 3.82
CA LEU A 432 19.54 -25.58 3.70
C LEU A 432 18.94 -26.65 4.64
N ALA A 433 19.51 -27.87 4.66
CA ALA A 433 19.04 -28.94 5.54
C ALA A 433 19.23 -28.59 7.01
N ALA A 434 20.39 -28.02 7.38
CA ALA A 434 20.67 -27.58 8.75
C ALA A 434 19.70 -26.49 9.21
N TRP A 435 19.42 -25.50 8.38
CA TRP A 435 18.48 -24.43 8.72
C TRP A 435 17.01 -24.86 8.68
N GLN A 436 16.65 -25.87 7.88
CA GLN A 436 15.33 -26.46 7.95
C GLN A 436 15.11 -27.22 9.27
N ALA A 437 16.15 -27.85 9.80
CA ALA A 437 16.10 -28.56 11.07
C ALA A 437 16.03 -27.61 12.28
N ALA A 438 16.58 -26.39 12.17
CA ALA A 438 16.50 -25.35 13.19
C ALA A 438 15.15 -24.61 13.12
N GLU A 439 14.16 -25.06 13.91
CA GLU A 439 12.81 -24.50 14.12
C GLU A 439 12.34 -23.44 13.08
N PRO A 440 11.77 -23.85 11.93
CA PRO A 440 11.37 -22.92 10.90
C PRO A 440 10.12 -22.12 11.32
N TYR A 441 10.04 -20.86 10.88
CA TYR A 441 8.90 -19.98 11.15
C TYR A 441 7.57 -20.49 10.54
N VAL A 442 7.65 -21.25 9.44
CA VAL A 442 6.57 -22.03 8.81
C VAL A 442 7.14 -23.41 8.50
N ALA A 443 6.44 -24.46 8.94
CA ALA A 443 6.85 -25.83 8.64
C ALA A 443 6.82 -26.07 7.12
N VAL A 444 7.93 -26.54 6.56
CA VAL A 444 8.08 -26.84 5.13
C VAL A 444 8.53 -28.28 4.93
N SER A 445 8.00 -28.94 3.88
CA SER A 445 8.30 -30.33 3.56
C SER A 445 9.79 -30.56 3.25
N ARG A 446 10.33 -31.76 3.54
CA ARG A 446 11.71 -32.15 3.15
C ARG A 446 11.93 -32.15 1.63
N MET A 447 10.86 -32.11 0.84
CA MET A 447 10.95 -31.95 -0.62
C MET A 447 11.72 -30.68 -1.04
N VAL A 448 11.75 -29.64 -0.20
CA VAL A 448 12.56 -28.43 -0.46
C VAL A 448 14.07 -28.70 -0.51
N VAL A 449 14.55 -29.82 0.06
CA VAL A 449 15.95 -30.27 -0.04
C VAL A 449 16.11 -31.32 -1.13
N TYR A 450 15.17 -32.27 -1.23
CA TYR A 450 15.26 -33.37 -2.20
C TYR A 450 15.13 -32.91 -3.66
N LEU A 451 14.30 -31.90 -3.95
CA LEU A 451 14.10 -31.40 -5.32
C LEU A 451 15.32 -30.64 -5.88
N PRO A 452 15.99 -29.77 -5.11
CA PRO A 452 17.28 -29.22 -5.54
C PRO A 452 18.35 -30.29 -5.73
N LEU A 453 18.41 -31.32 -4.87
CA LEU A 453 19.33 -32.45 -5.06
C LEU A 453 19.02 -33.20 -6.37
N ALA A 454 17.75 -33.48 -6.65
CA ALA A 454 17.32 -34.07 -7.92
C ALA A 454 17.68 -33.17 -9.11
N THR A 455 17.55 -31.85 -8.96
CA THR A 455 17.96 -30.87 -9.98
C THR A 455 19.47 -30.90 -10.21
N LEU A 456 20.27 -30.99 -9.15
CA LEU A 456 21.72 -31.12 -9.24
C LEU A 456 22.12 -32.42 -9.97
N ILE A 457 21.52 -33.56 -9.60
CA ILE A 457 21.76 -34.85 -10.29
C ILE A 457 21.37 -34.76 -11.77
N ALA A 458 20.19 -34.19 -12.07
CA ALA A 458 19.73 -34.00 -13.43
C ALA A 458 20.68 -33.10 -14.23
N LEU A 459 21.24 -32.04 -13.62
CA LEU A 459 22.22 -31.16 -14.24
C LEU A 459 23.55 -31.86 -14.55
N LEU A 460 24.01 -32.73 -13.65
CA LEU A 460 25.22 -33.53 -13.84
C LEU A 460 25.03 -34.57 -14.95
N ALA A 461 23.83 -35.14 -15.08
CA ALA A 461 23.50 -36.13 -16.10
C ALA A 461 23.14 -35.52 -17.47
N ALA A 462 22.63 -34.28 -17.51
CA ALA A 462 22.10 -33.65 -18.72
C ALA A 462 23.03 -33.65 -19.94
N PRO A 463 24.36 -33.41 -19.82
CA PRO A 463 25.28 -33.48 -20.97
C PRO A 463 25.42 -34.88 -21.57
N TYR A 464 25.18 -35.93 -20.78
CA TYR A 464 25.41 -37.33 -21.15
C TYR A 464 24.15 -38.02 -21.69
N LEU A 465 22.98 -37.63 -21.20
CA LEU A 465 21.71 -38.27 -21.56
C LEU A 465 21.26 -37.98 -23.00
N ARG A 466 21.80 -36.96 -23.69
CA ARG A 466 21.47 -36.60 -25.10
C ARG A 466 19.96 -36.53 -25.43
N LEU A 467 19.11 -36.21 -24.47
CA LEU A 467 17.65 -36.10 -24.64
C LEU A 467 17.19 -34.64 -24.52
N PRO A 468 17.46 -33.76 -25.52
CA PRO A 468 17.14 -32.33 -25.44
C PRO A 468 15.62 -32.07 -25.32
N ARG A 469 14.79 -32.97 -25.87
CA ARG A 469 13.33 -32.90 -25.73
C ARG A 469 12.89 -33.15 -24.28
N VAL A 470 13.45 -34.16 -23.63
CA VAL A 470 13.15 -34.46 -22.22
C VAL A 470 13.64 -33.34 -21.32
N TRP A 471 14.88 -32.87 -21.51
CA TRP A 471 15.42 -31.75 -20.74
C TRP A 471 14.58 -30.47 -20.84
N SER A 472 13.99 -30.21 -22.01
CA SER A 472 13.13 -29.04 -22.23
C SER A 472 11.81 -29.05 -21.44
N VAL A 473 11.41 -30.21 -20.89
CA VAL A 473 10.24 -30.40 -20.02
C VAL A 473 10.65 -30.61 -18.57
N LEU A 474 11.68 -31.44 -18.35
CA LEU A 474 12.17 -31.82 -17.02
C LEU A 474 12.69 -30.61 -16.23
N ALA A 475 13.51 -29.73 -16.85
CA ALA A 475 14.07 -28.59 -16.13
C ALA A 475 13.00 -27.59 -15.65
N PRO A 476 12.02 -27.16 -16.47
CA PRO A 476 10.87 -26.40 -15.99
C PRO A 476 10.07 -27.09 -14.89
N ALA A 477 9.84 -28.41 -15.02
CA ALA A 477 9.07 -29.17 -14.04
C ALA A 477 9.77 -29.23 -12.68
N LEU A 478 11.07 -29.53 -12.64
CA LEU A 478 11.86 -29.57 -11.40
C LEU A 478 11.86 -28.23 -10.68
N VAL A 479 12.09 -27.12 -11.41
CA VAL A 479 12.06 -25.77 -10.84
C VAL A 479 10.65 -25.41 -10.35
N PHE A 480 9.61 -25.72 -11.12
CA PHE A 480 8.23 -25.45 -10.69
C PHE A 480 7.84 -26.24 -9.45
N ILE A 481 8.16 -27.53 -9.38
CA ILE A 481 7.83 -28.39 -8.24
C ILE A 481 8.63 -27.98 -6.99
N GLU A 482 9.90 -27.56 -7.14
CA GLU A 482 10.66 -26.95 -6.04
C GLU A 482 9.94 -25.72 -5.49
N MET A 483 9.56 -24.80 -6.37
CA MET A 483 8.85 -23.58 -5.98
C MET A 483 7.47 -23.85 -5.38
N LEU A 484 6.76 -24.85 -5.91
CA LEU A 484 5.49 -25.30 -5.35
C LEU A 484 5.69 -25.85 -3.94
N SER A 485 6.76 -26.62 -3.70
CA SER A 485 7.05 -27.20 -2.38
C SER A 485 7.31 -26.13 -1.31
N TRP A 486 7.99 -25.03 -1.68
CA TRP A 486 8.16 -23.87 -0.81
C TRP A 486 6.84 -23.15 -0.54
N ASN A 487 6.05 -22.92 -1.59
CA ASN A 487 4.83 -22.12 -1.50
C ASN A 487 3.62 -22.89 -0.95
N TYR A 488 3.66 -24.23 -0.94
CA TYR A 488 2.55 -25.10 -0.51
C TYR A 488 2.08 -24.79 0.91
N HIS A 489 3.00 -24.52 1.85
CA HIS A 489 2.66 -24.11 3.22
C HIS A 489 2.69 -22.59 3.40
N PHE A 490 3.53 -21.88 2.63
CA PHE A 490 3.68 -20.43 2.77
C PHE A 490 2.43 -19.67 2.31
N ILE A 491 1.80 -20.07 1.19
CA ILE A 491 0.58 -19.43 0.68
C ILE A 491 -0.56 -19.53 1.70
N PRO A 492 -0.96 -20.73 2.18
CA PRO A 492 -1.95 -20.85 3.24
C PRO A 492 -1.56 -20.03 4.48
N TYR A 493 -0.32 -20.09 4.93
CA TYR A 493 0.12 -19.33 6.10
C TYR A 493 -0.10 -17.81 5.96
N MET A 494 0.17 -17.24 4.79
CA MET A 494 0.02 -15.81 4.52
C MET A 494 -1.44 -15.41 4.30
N MET A 495 -2.26 -16.33 3.79
CA MET A 495 -3.60 -16.02 3.28
C MET A 495 -4.73 -16.47 4.21
N GLU A 496 -4.48 -17.49 5.02
CA GLU A 496 -5.41 -17.93 6.04
C GLU A 496 -5.55 -16.88 7.13
N TRP A 497 -6.81 -16.68 7.46
CA TRP A 497 -7.30 -15.68 8.38
C TRP A 497 -6.81 -15.91 9.81
N LYS A 498 -6.09 -14.94 10.39
CA LYS A 498 -5.53 -15.03 11.77
C LYS A 498 -6.24 -14.14 12.81
N GLY A 499 -7.50 -13.75 12.59
CA GLY A 499 -8.33 -13.12 13.65
C GLY A 499 -8.96 -11.78 13.31
N TYR A 500 -9.98 -11.78 12.44
CA TYR A 500 -11.08 -10.80 12.54
C TYR A 500 -12.13 -11.37 13.51
N LYS A 501 -12.76 -10.50 14.29
CA LYS A 501 -13.78 -10.89 15.28
C LYS A 501 -15.20 -10.47 14.84
N GLY A 502 -15.35 -9.86 13.67
CA GLY A 502 -16.67 -9.48 13.15
C GLY A 502 -17.36 -10.66 12.48
N SER A 503 -18.69 -10.64 12.48
CA SER A 503 -19.51 -11.66 11.82
C SER A 503 -19.35 -11.61 10.30
N ARG A 504 -19.55 -12.75 9.64
CA ARG A 504 -19.66 -12.87 8.18
C ARG A 504 -20.74 -11.92 7.62
N ASP A 505 -21.81 -11.69 8.39
CA ASP A 505 -22.93 -10.82 8.03
C ASP A 505 -22.53 -9.34 7.91
N ALA A 506 -21.49 -8.89 8.62
CA ALA A 506 -20.96 -7.54 8.48
C ALA A 506 -20.37 -7.25 7.09
N LEU A 507 -20.18 -8.29 6.26
CA LEU A 507 -19.42 -8.27 5.01
C LEU A 507 -20.25 -8.67 3.78
N GLU A 508 -21.56 -8.86 3.93
CA GLU A 508 -22.43 -9.32 2.84
C GLU A 508 -23.45 -8.26 2.38
N GLY A 509 -23.62 -7.14 3.10
CA GLY A 509 -24.59 -6.08 2.77
C GLY A 509 -23.99 -4.83 2.13
N ALA A 510 -24.64 -4.32 1.07
CA ALA A 510 -24.38 -2.97 0.56
C ALA A 510 -24.90 -1.92 1.55
N ARG A 511 -24.08 -0.91 1.91
CA ARG A 511 -24.41 0.10 2.94
C ARG A 511 -24.25 1.52 2.42
N ALA A 512 -25.27 2.37 2.49
CA ALA A 512 -25.11 3.79 2.12
C ALA A 512 -24.10 4.51 3.03
N LEU A 513 -23.59 5.66 2.57
CA LEU A 513 -22.83 6.53 3.49
C LEU A 513 -23.81 7.05 4.57
N PRO A 514 -23.43 6.99 5.86
CA PRO A 514 -24.30 7.43 6.94
C PRO A 514 -24.64 8.92 6.83
N LEU A 515 -25.88 9.27 7.17
CA LEU A 515 -26.38 10.64 7.25
C LEU A 515 -26.36 11.18 8.68
N GLU A 516 -25.90 10.39 9.64
CA GLU A 516 -25.75 10.85 11.02
C GLU A 516 -24.57 11.84 11.14
N ASN A 517 -24.75 12.86 11.99
CA ASN A 517 -23.69 13.80 12.35
C ASN A 517 -22.71 13.19 13.38
N ARG A 518 -22.35 11.92 13.22
CA ARG A 518 -21.52 11.16 14.18
C ARG A 518 -20.30 10.54 13.51
N ARG A 519 -19.23 10.40 14.29
CA ARG A 519 -18.03 9.62 13.93
C ARG A 519 -17.65 8.66 15.04
N GLY A 520 -17.24 7.48 14.62
CA GLY A 520 -16.67 6.49 15.52
C GLY A 520 -15.16 6.63 15.66
N ILE A 521 -14.62 5.78 16.51
CA ILE A 521 -13.19 5.50 16.58
C ILE A 521 -13.06 3.99 16.51
N ASP A 522 -12.09 3.49 15.76
CA ASP A 522 -11.96 2.06 15.53
C ASP A 522 -10.53 1.59 15.78
N ARG A 523 -10.38 0.42 16.40
CA ARG A 523 -9.08 -0.17 16.68
C ARG A 523 -8.32 -0.54 15.39
N ARG A 524 -9.06 -0.80 14.32
CA ARG A 524 -8.64 -1.16 12.96
C ARG A 524 -9.38 -0.30 11.94
N PRO A 525 -9.07 1.00 11.84
CA PRO A 525 -9.89 1.99 11.14
C PRO A 525 -10.10 1.74 9.64
N ASN A 526 -9.20 0.99 9.00
CA ASN A 526 -9.38 0.65 7.59
C ASN A 526 -10.43 -0.46 7.40
N GLU A 527 -10.67 -1.33 8.38
CA GLU A 527 -11.77 -2.30 8.32
C GLU A 527 -13.13 -1.59 8.30
N SER A 528 -13.22 -0.37 8.82
CA SER A 528 -14.44 0.45 8.79
C SER A 528 -14.89 0.82 7.36
N PHE A 529 -14.00 0.71 6.36
CA PHE A 529 -14.37 0.90 4.94
C PHE A 529 -15.34 -0.18 4.47
N TYR A 530 -15.21 -1.42 4.96
CA TYR A 530 -16.14 -2.49 4.62
C TYR A 530 -17.56 -2.20 5.10
N ALA A 531 -17.69 -1.40 6.14
CA ALA A 531 -18.97 -0.93 6.67
C ALA A 531 -19.35 0.48 6.18
N LEU A 532 -18.50 1.13 5.36
CA LEU A 532 -18.61 2.53 4.94
C LEU A 532 -18.84 3.50 6.13
N LYS A 533 -18.22 3.18 7.27
CA LYS A 533 -18.38 3.88 8.54
C LYS A 533 -17.31 4.97 8.70
N PRO A 534 -17.69 6.25 8.93
CA PRO A 534 -16.76 7.32 9.23
C PRO A 534 -16.09 7.14 10.59
N VAL A 535 -14.76 7.20 10.58
CA VAL A 535 -13.90 7.11 11.75
C VAL A 535 -12.90 8.26 11.79
N ILE A 536 -12.61 8.71 13.01
CA ILE A 536 -11.69 9.83 13.25
C ILE A 536 -10.24 9.41 12.96
N ASN A 537 -9.86 8.22 13.40
CA ASN A 537 -8.51 7.70 13.26
C ASN A 537 -8.33 6.94 11.92
N GLY A 538 -7.10 6.49 11.63
CA GLY A 538 -6.81 5.91 10.32
C GLY A 538 -5.43 5.26 10.20
N TYR A 539 -5.26 4.48 9.13
CA TYR A 539 -3.95 4.04 8.64
C TYR A 539 -3.81 4.34 7.14
N ASP A 540 -2.92 5.26 6.81
CA ASP A 540 -2.60 5.66 5.44
C ASP A 540 -1.16 6.21 5.40
N PRO A 541 -0.26 5.62 4.59
CA PRO A 541 1.10 6.11 4.39
C PRO A 541 1.21 7.53 3.81
N VAL A 542 0.19 8.05 3.14
CA VAL A 542 0.22 9.38 2.48
C VAL A 542 -0.85 10.34 3.03
N CYS A 543 -1.25 10.16 4.30
CA CYS A 543 -2.22 11.05 4.94
C CYS A 543 -1.74 12.51 5.05
N ILE A 544 -2.70 13.44 5.13
CA ILE A 544 -2.43 14.88 5.29
C ILE A 544 -1.76 15.13 6.64
N GLY A 545 -0.59 15.76 6.62
CA GLY A 545 0.26 15.97 7.79
C GLY A 545 -0.43 16.77 8.90
N ARG A 546 -1.12 17.86 8.56
CA ARG A 546 -1.84 18.72 9.52
C ARG A 546 -2.98 17.99 10.22
N VAL A 547 -3.75 17.19 9.48
CA VAL A 547 -4.85 16.40 10.06
C VAL A 547 -4.30 15.33 10.99
N ARG A 548 -3.27 14.59 10.54
CA ARG A 548 -2.55 13.64 11.40
C ARG A 548 -2.05 14.34 12.67
N GLN A 549 -1.45 15.52 12.55
CA GLN A 549 -0.96 16.28 13.70
C GLN A 549 -2.11 16.68 14.63
N ALA A 550 -3.28 17.09 14.12
CA ALA A 550 -4.43 17.40 14.96
C ALA A 550 -4.92 16.18 15.77
N LEU A 551 -4.85 14.98 15.17
CA LEU A 551 -5.35 13.73 15.74
C LEU A 551 -4.35 13.01 16.66
N CYS A 552 -3.06 13.00 16.32
CA CYS A 552 -2.09 12.13 17.00
C CYS A 552 -1.80 12.57 18.44
N ALA A 553 -1.21 11.68 19.23
CA ALA A 553 -0.74 12.03 20.56
C ALA A 553 0.42 13.06 20.52
N PRO A 554 0.55 13.97 21.51
CA PRO A 554 1.59 15.02 21.53
C PRO A 554 3.02 14.48 21.34
N GLN A 555 3.35 13.37 22.01
CA GLN A 555 4.67 12.73 21.95
C GLN A 555 5.03 12.15 20.56
N ARG A 556 4.06 12.05 19.65
CA ARG A 556 4.22 11.54 18.29
C ARG A 556 4.11 12.60 17.21
N GLU A 557 3.94 13.86 17.59
CA GLU A 557 3.93 14.97 16.64
C GLU A 557 5.23 15.04 15.88
N LYS A 558 6.36 14.87 16.57
CA LYS A 558 7.72 14.97 16.01
C LYS A 558 8.21 13.73 15.25
N ARG A 559 7.33 12.76 14.97
CA ARG A 559 7.70 11.51 14.27
C ARG A 559 6.68 11.22 13.20
N TYR A 560 7.14 10.81 12.02
CA TYR A 560 6.25 10.30 10.99
C TYR A 560 5.73 8.89 11.37
N LEU A 561 4.41 8.73 11.38
CA LEU A 561 3.75 7.43 11.53
C LEU A 561 2.57 7.34 10.57
N ARG A 562 2.48 6.20 9.87
CA ARG A 562 1.40 5.87 8.94
C ARG A 562 0.04 5.55 9.59
N SER A 563 -0.02 5.40 10.92
CA SER A 563 -1.26 5.17 11.66
C SER A 563 -1.46 6.18 12.78
N VAL A 564 -2.72 6.52 13.05
CA VAL A 564 -3.17 7.04 14.34
C VAL A 564 -4.05 5.98 15.00
N LYS A 565 -3.67 5.51 16.19
CA LYS A 565 -4.46 4.50 16.91
C LYS A 565 -5.65 5.15 17.61
N HIS A 566 -6.72 4.37 17.80
CA HIS A 566 -7.93 4.81 18.49
C HIS A 566 -7.65 5.50 19.83
N TRP A 567 -6.83 4.88 20.68
CA TRP A 567 -6.49 5.43 21.99
C TRP A 567 -5.64 6.70 21.93
N GLU A 568 -4.85 6.92 20.87
CA GLU A 568 -4.04 8.15 20.73
C GLU A 568 -4.92 9.38 20.49
N VAL A 569 -6.02 9.18 19.77
CA VAL A 569 -6.97 10.26 19.46
C VAL A 569 -7.63 10.79 20.72
N THR A 570 -7.86 9.95 21.72
CA THR A 570 -8.69 10.30 22.87
C THR A 570 -7.96 10.26 24.21
N ALA A 571 -7.21 9.19 24.50
CA ALA A 571 -6.53 9.01 25.79
C ALA A 571 -5.36 9.98 25.97
N ASP A 572 -4.66 10.27 24.87
CA ASP A 572 -3.47 11.13 24.87
C ASP A 572 -3.73 12.54 24.33
N ASN A 573 -4.88 12.77 23.69
CA ASN A 573 -5.20 14.03 23.03
C ASN A 573 -6.63 14.47 23.38
N THR A 574 -6.77 15.62 24.05
CA THR A 574 -8.10 16.16 24.43
C THR A 574 -8.92 16.56 23.21
N ARG A 575 -8.30 16.89 22.08
CA ARG A 575 -9.00 17.34 20.87
C ARG A 575 -9.96 16.27 20.31
N GLY A 576 -9.58 14.99 20.37
CA GLY A 576 -10.45 13.87 19.98
C GLY A 576 -11.70 13.74 20.83
N ASN A 577 -11.51 14.01 22.13
CA ASN A 577 -12.46 14.40 23.16
C ASN A 577 -13.56 15.41 22.80
N LEU A 578 -13.27 16.36 21.93
CA LEU A 578 -14.01 17.62 21.93
C LEU A 578 -14.73 17.80 20.60
N PHE A 579 -14.01 18.27 19.58
CA PHE A 579 -14.60 18.67 18.31
C PHE A 579 -14.47 17.62 17.21
N LEU A 580 -13.74 16.52 17.41
CA LEU A 580 -13.49 15.55 16.32
C LEU A 580 -14.57 14.46 16.19
N LYS A 581 -15.51 14.40 17.15
CA LYS A 581 -16.56 13.37 17.27
C LYS A 581 -17.68 13.49 16.25
N ARG A 582 -17.95 14.70 15.80
CA ARG A 582 -18.96 14.99 14.78
C ARG A 582 -18.31 15.52 13.50
N PRO A 583 -18.89 15.23 12.33
CA PRO A 583 -18.53 15.90 11.10
C PRO A 583 -18.78 17.41 11.14
N PHE A 584 -19.90 17.85 11.72
CA PHE A 584 -20.31 19.25 11.73
C PHE A 584 -20.52 19.80 13.14
N TRP A 585 -20.17 21.08 13.31
CA TRP A 585 -20.44 21.88 14.51
C TRP A 585 -20.89 23.28 14.12
N LEU A 586 -21.78 23.88 14.90
CA LEU A 586 -22.23 25.27 14.74
C LEU A 586 -21.58 26.15 15.81
N ALA A 587 -20.46 26.78 15.45
CA ALA A 587 -19.80 27.70 16.35
C ALA A 587 -20.51 29.07 16.38
N LYS A 588 -20.68 29.61 17.59
CA LYS A 588 -21.30 30.92 17.88
C LYS A 588 -20.27 32.05 17.90
N GLN A 589 -18.99 31.71 18.07
CA GLN A 589 -17.89 32.66 18.17
C GLN A 589 -16.62 32.07 17.55
N TYR A 590 -15.66 32.92 17.23
CA TYR A 590 -14.33 32.49 16.78
C TYR A 590 -13.20 33.14 17.56
N VAL A 591 -12.07 32.43 17.61
CA VAL A 591 -10.79 32.95 18.08
C VAL A 591 -9.84 33.04 16.90
N GLU A 592 -9.18 34.20 16.77
CA GLU A 592 -8.10 34.37 15.82
C GLU A 592 -6.82 33.69 16.32
N GLY A 593 -6.19 32.91 15.45
CA GLY A 593 -4.92 32.25 15.70
C GLY A 593 -4.99 30.73 15.81
N PRO A 594 -3.95 30.11 16.43
CA PRO A 594 -3.81 28.66 16.42
C PRO A 594 -4.70 27.96 17.45
N LEU A 595 -5.04 26.71 17.13
CA LEU A 595 -5.77 25.82 18.02
C LEU A 595 -5.05 25.62 19.37
N PRO A 596 -5.75 25.53 20.51
CA PRO A 596 -5.15 25.33 21.83
C PRO A 596 -4.32 24.06 21.90
N GLY A 597 -3.36 24.01 22.83
CA GLY A 597 -2.51 22.83 23.01
C GLY A 597 -3.34 21.57 23.22
N LYS A 598 -2.84 20.39 22.85
CA LYS A 598 -3.60 19.11 22.95
C LYS A 598 -3.98 18.68 24.36
N GLY A 599 -3.48 19.36 25.40
CA GLY A 599 -3.88 19.16 26.79
C GLY A 599 -4.84 20.22 27.32
N GLU A 600 -5.15 21.25 26.52
CA GLU A 600 -5.97 22.40 26.93
C GLU A 600 -7.41 22.19 26.47
N LEU A 601 -8.35 22.37 27.38
CA LEU A 601 -9.79 22.27 27.11
C LEU A 601 -10.33 23.62 26.62
N PHE A 602 -11.36 23.57 25.80
CA PHE A 602 -12.12 24.72 25.32
C PHE A 602 -13.53 24.26 24.90
N PRO A 603 -14.53 25.16 24.88
CA PRO A 603 -15.90 24.82 24.53
C PRO A 603 -16.05 24.63 23.02
N ALA A 604 -15.77 23.41 22.56
CA ALA A 604 -15.74 23.03 21.14
C ALA A 604 -17.08 23.16 20.41
N THR A 605 -18.20 23.12 21.14
CA THR A 605 -19.57 23.28 20.64
C THR A 605 -19.86 24.68 20.13
N THR A 606 -19.20 25.70 20.70
CA THR A 606 -19.50 27.11 20.46
C THR A 606 -18.34 27.86 19.83
N THR A 607 -17.12 27.32 19.86
CA THR A 607 -15.89 28.04 19.49
C THR A 607 -15.13 27.35 18.37
N VAL A 608 -14.74 28.13 17.36
CA VAL A 608 -13.83 27.71 16.29
C VAL A 608 -12.57 28.58 16.25
N PHE A 609 -11.42 28.00 15.94
CA PHE A 609 -10.17 28.73 15.78
C PHE A 609 -9.89 28.96 14.30
N LEU A 610 -9.67 30.22 13.91
CA LEU A 610 -9.41 30.64 12.53
C LEU A 610 -8.03 31.30 12.48
N SER A 611 -7.14 30.84 11.59
CA SER A 611 -5.75 31.30 11.60
C SER A 611 -5.55 32.72 11.06
N ASP A 612 -6.38 33.13 10.09
CA ASP A 612 -6.33 34.43 9.42
C ASP A 612 -7.73 34.73 8.86
N PRO A 613 -8.72 35.02 9.72
CA PRO A 613 -10.09 35.23 9.28
C PRO A 613 -10.25 36.64 8.67
N PRO A 614 -11.04 36.79 7.60
CA PRO A 614 -11.52 38.12 7.21
C PRO A 614 -12.44 38.68 8.30
N VAL A 615 -12.90 39.92 8.16
CA VAL A 615 -13.96 40.45 9.04
C VAL A 615 -15.23 39.62 8.84
N LEU A 616 -15.70 38.98 9.92
CA LEU A 616 -16.87 38.10 9.90
C LEU A 616 -18.02 38.72 10.71
N PRO A 617 -19.29 38.45 10.36
CA PRO A 617 -20.47 38.88 11.12
C PRO A 617 -20.72 38.04 12.39
N VAL A 618 -19.78 37.17 12.75
CA VAL A 618 -19.84 36.30 13.93
C VAL A 618 -18.90 36.88 14.99
N PRO A 619 -19.25 36.89 16.30
CA PRO A 619 -18.41 37.46 17.34
C PRO A 619 -17.00 36.87 17.40
N ARG A 620 -15.99 37.76 17.47
CA ARG A 620 -14.60 37.42 17.84
C ARG A 620 -14.47 37.43 19.37
N ILE A 621 -13.79 36.44 19.93
CA ILE A 621 -13.40 36.43 21.35
C ILE A 621 -11.88 36.30 21.49
N GLU A 622 -11.31 37.00 22.47
CA GLU A 622 -9.89 36.87 22.80
C GLU A 622 -9.64 35.52 23.52
N ARG A 623 -8.50 34.90 23.23
CA ARG A 623 -8.21 33.54 23.70
C ARG A 623 -8.20 33.43 25.22
N GLU A 624 -7.76 34.47 25.89
CA GLU A 624 -7.65 34.56 27.35
C GLU A 624 -9.01 34.53 28.04
N LEU A 625 -10.07 34.94 27.33
CA LEU A 625 -11.45 34.97 27.82
C LEU A 625 -12.18 33.64 27.62
N LEU A 626 -11.60 32.69 26.87
CA LEU A 626 -12.22 31.38 26.67
C LEU A 626 -12.25 30.57 27.97
N SER A 627 -13.37 29.89 28.21
CA SER A 627 -13.45 28.90 29.28
C SER A 627 -12.46 27.75 29.00
N LYS A 628 -11.67 27.37 30.01
CA LYS A 628 -10.75 26.21 29.92
C LYS A 628 -11.47 24.91 30.28
N ARG A 629 -12.68 24.73 29.75
CA ARG A 629 -13.61 23.64 30.05
C ARG A 629 -14.04 22.95 28.75
N PRO A 630 -14.48 21.67 28.81
CA PRO A 630 -14.91 20.95 27.61
C PRO A 630 -16.29 21.41 27.10
N VAL A 631 -17.08 22.05 27.97
CA VAL A 631 -18.44 22.55 27.72
C VAL A 631 -18.48 24.08 27.83
N SER A 632 -19.47 24.70 27.21
CA SER A 632 -19.71 26.15 27.30
C SER A 632 -20.10 26.60 28.73
N GLY A 633 -20.37 27.90 28.89
CA GLY A 633 -20.89 28.42 30.16
C GLY A 633 -22.37 28.08 30.42
N HIS A 634 -23.12 27.66 29.39
CA HIS A 634 -24.55 27.38 29.47
C HIS A 634 -24.75 25.87 29.66
N ILE A 635 -24.71 25.43 30.91
CA ILE A 635 -24.73 24.00 31.24
C ILE A 635 -25.91 23.64 32.14
N GLU A 636 -26.46 22.45 31.91
CA GLU A 636 -27.30 21.75 32.86
C GLU A 636 -26.43 20.74 33.62
N GLU A 637 -26.43 20.81 34.96
CA GLU A 637 -25.71 19.87 35.81
C GLU A 637 -26.65 18.80 36.36
N ILE A 638 -26.46 17.57 35.91
CA ILE A 638 -27.28 16.42 36.32
C ILE A 638 -26.47 15.60 37.33
N PRO A 639 -26.91 15.51 38.61
CA PRO A 639 -26.22 14.70 39.61
C PRO A 639 -26.32 13.22 39.27
N MET A 640 -25.22 12.49 39.44
CA MET A 640 -25.21 11.05 39.18
C MET A 640 -25.23 10.28 40.49
N ASN A 641 -26.17 9.34 40.61
CA ASN A 641 -26.14 8.36 41.69
C ASN A 641 -25.09 7.29 41.38
N VAL A 642 -23.85 7.52 41.84
CA VAL A 642 -22.73 6.61 41.59
C VAL A 642 -22.39 5.88 42.91
N PRO A 643 -22.24 4.54 42.89
CA PRO A 643 -21.82 3.80 44.07
C PRO A 643 -20.44 4.23 44.56
N GLU A 644 -20.12 3.95 45.82
CA GLU A 644 -18.78 4.21 46.35
C GLU A 644 -17.68 3.54 45.50
N ALA A 645 -16.58 4.26 45.33
CA ALA A 645 -15.45 3.74 44.59
C ALA A 645 -14.83 2.56 45.36
N SER A 646 -14.38 1.53 44.63
CA SER A 646 -13.76 0.36 45.27
C SER A 646 -12.53 0.78 46.08
N PRO A 647 -12.17 0.08 47.17
CA PRO A 647 -10.92 0.36 47.87
C PRO A 647 -9.71 0.24 46.93
N LEU A 648 -8.61 0.91 47.29
CA LEU A 648 -7.34 0.79 46.57
C LEU A 648 -6.79 -0.63 46.73
N VAL A 649 -6.75 -1.38 45.63
CA VAL A 649 -6.20 -2.75 45.59
C VAL A 649 -4.82 -2.72 44.96
N GLU A 650 -3.84 -3.27 45.67
CA GLU A 650 -2.47 -3.43 45.17
C GLU A 650 -2.38 -4.54 44.10
N ARG A 651 -1.64 -4.24 43.03
CA ARG A 651 -1.35 -5.15 41.92
C ARG A 651 0.05 -5.71 42.07
N ARG A 652 0.31 -6.83 41.40
CA ARG A 652 1.64 -7.47 41.32
C ARG A 652 2.75 -6.56 40.77
N ASP A 653 2.41 -5.47 40.08
CA ASP A 653 3.35 -4.49 39.53
C ASP A 653 3.60 -3.29 40.47
N GLY A 654 3.14 -3.35 41.72
CA GLY A 654 3.25 -2.29 42.73
C GLY A 654 2.29 -1.12 42.50
N THR A 655 1.40 -1.18 41.49
CA THR A 655 0.37 -0.15 41.30
C THR A 655 -0.85 -0.43 42.17
N ARG A 656 -1.36 0.59 42.85
CA ARG A 656 -2.62 0.52 43.60
C ARG A 656 -3.73 1.16 42.78
N LYS A 657 -4.87 0.49 42.64
CA LYS A 657 -5.98 0.93 41.77
C LYS A 657 -7.33 0.92 42.49
N CYS A 658 -8.07 2.00 42.29
CA CYS A 658 -9.45 2.17 42.73
C CYS A 658 -10.33 2.35 41.48
N ARG A 659 -11.51 1.73 41.44
CA ARG A 659 -12.44 1.79 40.32
C ARG A 659 -13.80 2.30 40.76
N LEU A 660 -14.34 3.22 39.97
CA LEU A 660 -15.69 3.71 40.09
C LEU A 660 -16.46 3.31 38.82
N ARG A 661 -17.50 2.49 38.97
CA ARG A 661 -18.34 2.06 37.85
C ARG A 661 -19.54 2.99 37.76
N LEU A 662 -19.71 3.63 36.61
CA LEU A 662 -20.87 4.47 36.36
C LEU A 662 -22.08 3.57 36.03
N PRO A 663 -23.30 3.95 36.46
CA PRO A 663 -24.51 3.31 35.99
C PRO A 663 -24.65 3.47 34.47
N VAL A 664 -25.60 2.75 33.87
CA VAL A 664 -25.99 3.01 32.47
C VAL A 664 -26.87 4.26 32.44
N ILE A 665 -26.56 5.19 31.56
CA ILE A 665 -27.19 6.52 31.50
C ILE A 665 -27.69 6.75 30.08
N GLU A 666 -28.92 7.24 29.95
CA GLU A 666 -29.42 7.82 28.69
C GLU A 666 -28.78 9.20 28.54
N MET A 667 -28.04 9.39 27.45
CA MET A 667 -27.32 10.63 27.21
C MET A 667 -28.27 11.67 26.58
N PRO A 668 -28.24 12.92 27.06
CA PRO A 668 -28.87 14.04 26.35
C PRO A 668 -28.31 14.14 24.92
N PRO A 669 -29.10 14.60 23.94
CA PRO A 669 -28.68 14.75 22.54
C PRO A 669 -27.77 15.99 22.33
N VAL A 670 -26.97 16.35 23.33
CA VAL A 670 -26.05 17.49 23.33
C VAL A 670 -24.67 17.05 23.83
N HIS A 671 -23.65 17.83 23.51
CA HIS A 671 -22.29 17.57 23.96
C HIS A 671 -22.24 17.54 25.49
N CYS A 672 -21.66 16.47 26.02
CA CYS A 672 -21.59 16.27 27.46
C CYS A 672 -20.15 16.09 27.95
N ALA A 673 -19.95 16.43 29.21
CA ALA A 673 -18.74 16.12 29.96
C ALA A 673 -19.08 15.56 31.34
N LEU A 674 -18.18 14.75 31.88
CA LEU A 674 -18.29 14.21 33.24
C LEU A 674 -17.39 15.00 34.16
N ARG A 675 -17.97 15.66 35.16
CA ARG A 675 -17.23 16.30 36.24
C ARG A 675 -17.11 15.35 37.42
N VAL A 676 -15.88 15.15 37.88
CA VAL A 676 -15.56 14.30 39.03
C VAL A 676 -14.85 15.15 40.07
N ARG A 677 -15.49 15.34 41.22
CA ARG A 677 -14.87 15.96 42.39
C ARG A 677 -14.24 14.88 43.25
N TYR A 678 -12.98 15.07 43.61
CA TYR A 678 -12.21 14.08 44.35
C TYR A 678 -11.40 14.73 45.47
N ARG A 679 -11.12 13.95 46.51
CA ARG A 679 -10.10 14.24 47.53
C ARG A 679 -9.07 13.13 47.46
N SER A 680 -7.79 13.49 47.54
CA SER A 680 -6.74 12.47 47.53
C SER A 680 -5.59 12.84 48.44
N ALA A 681 -5.06 11.84 49.14
CA ALA A 681 -3.81 11.95 49.89
C ALA A 681 -2.58 11.62 49.04
N CYS A 682 -2.75 11.15 47.81
CA CYS A 682 -1.68 10.67 46.94
C CYS A 682 -1.73 11.33 45.55
N ALA A 683 -0.62 11.23 44.82
CA ALA A 683 -0.57 11.59 43.40
C ALA A 683 -0.81 10.35 42.53
N GLY A 684 -1.40 10.54 41.36
CA GLY A 684 -1.71 9.43 40.45
C GLY A 684 -2.25 9.84 39.09
N LEU A 685 -2.81 8.85 38.40
CA LEU A 685 -3.46 9.00 37.11
C LEU A 685 -4.93 8.60 37.21
N ALA A 686 -5.81 9.44 36.68
CA ALA A 686 -7.23 9.15 36.49
C ALA A 686 -7.49 8.82 35.02
N LYS A 687 -8.07 7.65 34.77
CA LYS A 687 -8.38 7.12 33.44
C LYS A 687 -9.88 6.86 33.34
N ALA A 688 -10.47 7.19 32.21
CA ALA A 688 -11.86 6.90 31.92
C ALA A 688 -11.99 5.97 30.73
N TRP A 689 -12.91 5.01 30.81
CA TRP A 689 -13.30 4.16 29.71
C TRP A 689 -14.83 4.18 29.59
N PHE A 690 -15.31 4.37 28.37
CA PHE A 690 -16.71 4.56 28.04
C PHE A 690 -17.14 3.51 27.02
N TYR A 691 -18.37 3.03 27.14
CA TYR A 691 -18.95 2.00 26.30
C TYR A 691 -20.41 2.32 26.03
N ASP A 692 -20.81 2.18 24.77
CA ASP A 692 -22.20 2.31 24.33
C ASP A 692 -22.83 0.91 24.23
N PRO A 693 -23.73 0.53 25.15
CA PRO A 693 -24.36 -0.78 25.11
C PRO A 693 -25.30 -0.97 23.92
N THR A 694 -25.72 0.09 23.24
CA THR A 694 -26.62 0.00 22.07
C THR A 694 -25.85 -0.29 20.79
N THR A 695 -24.71 0.37 20.60
CA THR A 695 -23.89 0.24 19.38
C THR A 695 -22.71 -0.71 19.53
N GLY A 696 -22.34 -1.06 20.77
CA GLY A 696 -21.16 -1.86 21.09
C GLY A 696 -19.83 -1.09 20.96
N GLU A 697 -19.88 0.22 20.75
CA GLU A 697 -18.69 1.07 20.61
C GLU A 697 -18.00 1.33 21.95
N ASP A 698 -16.68 1.43 21.93
CA ASP A 698 -15.88 1.81 23.09
C ASP A 698 -14.98 3.03 22.80
N ALA A 699 -14.83 3.89 23.81
CA ALA A 699 -13.98 5.06 23.75
C ALA A 699 -13.20 5.23 25.05
N LEU A 700 -11.91 5.52 24.93
CA LEU A 700 -11.08 5.91 26.07
C LEU A 700 -11.23 7.41 26.29
N GLY A 701 -11.53 7.84 27.53
CA GLY A 701 -11.43 9.25 27.89
C GLY A 701 -9.98 9.70 28.06
N LYS A 702 -9.77 11.02 28.14
CA LYS A 702 -8.45 11.61 28.41
C LYS A 702 -7.89 11.07 29.73
N THR A 703 -6.61 10.73 29.76
CA THR A 703 -5.91 10.46 31.02
C THR A 703 -5.47 11.76 31.67
N TYR A 704 -5.86 11.96 32.94
CA TYR A 704 -5.46 13.10 33.76
C TYR A 704 -4.46 12.69 34.82
N ALA A 705 -3.48 13.55 35.10
CA ALA A 705 -2.70 13.46 36.32
C ALA A 705 -3.47 14.18 37.45
N PHE A 706 -3.45 13.61 38.65
CA PHE A 706 -3.99 14.24 39.86
C PHE A 706 -2.94 14.24 40.96
N GLY A 707 -2.98 15.25 41.82
CA GLY A 707 -2.10 15.38 42.98
C GLY A 707 -2.85 15.27 44.31
N PRO A 708 -2.11 15.21 45.44
CA PRO A 708 -2.69 15.26 46.76
C PRO A 708 -3.47 16.58 46.94
N SER A 709 -4.70 16.50 47.40
CA SER A 709 -5.61 17.63 47.44
C SER A 709 -5.47 18.46 48.73
N ARG A 710 -4.62 18.04 49.68
CA ARG A 710 -4.28 18.76 50.94
C ARG A 710 -5.51 19.30 51.69
N GLY A 711 -6.57 18.49 51.78
CA GLY A 711 -7.82 18.87 52.45
C GLY A 711 -8.83 19.65 51.60
N ARG A 712 -8.48 20.07 50.38
CA ARG A 712 -9.41 20.68 49.40
C ARG A 712 -9.96 19.62 48.43
N GLU A 713 -11.02 19.95 47.71
CA GLU A 713 -11.53 19.12 46.60
C GLU A 713 -10.83 19.49 45.29
N GLY A 714 -10.31 18.49 44.59
CA GLY A 714 -9.87 18.59 43.20
C GLY A 714 -11.02 18.29 42.25
N THR A 715 -10.95 18.82 41.03
CA THR A 715 -11.95 18.56 39.98
C THR A 715 -11.27 18.04 38.72
N LEU A 716 -11.84 16.99 38.11
CA LEU A 716 -11.46 16.47 36.81
C LEU A 716 -12.68 16.53 35.88
N GLU A 717 -12.48 16.95 34.63
CA GLU A 717 -13.55 17.00 33.62
C GLU A 717 -13.20 16.13 32.42
N PHE A 718 -13.98 15.06 32.19
CA PHE A 718 -13.81 14.16 31.07
C PHE A 718 -14.84 14.45 29.99
N ALA A 719 -14.43 14.96 28.84
CA ALA A 719 -15.35 15.10 27.70
C ALA A 719 -15.85 13.72 27.24
N LEU A 720 -17.16 13.56 27.10
CA LEU A 720 -17.83 12.28 26.90
C LEU A 720 -18.10 12.00 25.42
N PRO A 721 -17.87 10.76 24.92
CA PRO A 721 -18.19 10.40 23.53
C PRO A 721 -19.67 10.63 23.23
N ASP A 722 -19.99 10.81 21.95
CA ASP A 722 -21.33 11.13 21.46
C ASP A 722 -22.18 9.85 21.35
N PHE A 723 -22.41 9.22 22.50
CA PHE A 723 -23.15 7.97 22.63
C PHE A 723 -24.60 8.25 23.03
N SER A 724 -25.54 7.43 22.56
CA SER A 724 -26.94 7.50 22.99
C SER A 724 -27.12 6.97 24.41
N LYS A 725 -26.41 5.89 24.74
CA LYS A 725 -26.31 5.35 26.10
C LYS A 725 -24.86 5.25 26.52
N LEU A 726 -24.58 5.61 27.77
CA LEU A 726 -23.24 5.58 28.32
C LEU A 726 -23.16 4.59 29.47
N LYS A 727 -22.24 3.64 29.37
CA LYS A 727 -21.71 2.90 30.51
C LYS A 727 -20.24 3.26 30.65
N GLY A 728 -19.77 3.54 31.87
CA GLY A 728 -18.39 4.00 32.07
C GLY A 728 -17.69 3.37 33.27
N THR A 729 -16.36 3.40 33.23
CA THR A 729 -15.52 3.08 34.38
C THR A 729 -14.41 4.12 34.52
N LEU A 730 -14.34 4.74 35.68
CA LEU A 730 -13.24 5.61 36.08
C LEU A 730 -12.27 4.80 36.93
N THR A 731 -10.99 4.87 36.61
CA THR A 731 -9.92 4.18 37.34
C THR A 731 -8.90 5.20 37.82
N PHE A 732 -8.68 5.24 39.13
CA PHE A 732 -7.61 6.01 39.76
C PHE A 732 -6.46 5.06 40.07
N GLU A 733 -5.27 5.37 39.58
CA GLU A 733 -4.06 4.56 39.73
C GLU A 733 -2.95 5.36 40.39
N THR A 734 -2.31 4.81 41.43
CA THR A 734 -1.14 5.41 42.08
C THR A 734 -0.02 4.38 42.29
N LYS A 735 1.23 4.85 42.29
CA LYS A 735 2.41 4.06 42.66
C LYS A 735 2.93 4.38 44.07
N GLN A 736 2.34 5.36 44.74
CA GLN A 736 2.74 5.67 46.11
C GLN A 736 2.29 4.54 47.03
N ALA A 737 3.04 4.24 48.09
CA ALA A 737 2.76 3.13 49.01
C ALA A 737 1.64 3.44 50.02
N ARG A 738 1.39 4.71 50.32
CA ARG A 738 0.35 5.18 51.26
C ARG A 738 -0.52 6.27 50.62
N GLY A 739 -1.74 6.42 51.12
CA GLY A 739 -2.70 7.45 50.72
C GLY A 739 -3.87 6.92 49.88
N ASP A 740 -5.04 7.53 50.09
CA ASP A 740 -6.32 7.14 49.50
C ASP A 740 -6.85 8.16 48.49
N VAL A 741 -7.84 7.73 47.70
CA VAL A 741 -8.59 8.55 46.75
C VAL A 741 -10.07 8.39 47.07
N HIS A 742 -10.72 9.48 47.42
CA HIS A 742 -12.16 9.54 47.67
C HIS A 742 -12.84 10.36 46.58
N VAL A 743 -13.87 9.82 45.94
CA VAL A 743 -14.70 10.56 44.98
C VAL A 743 -15.87 11.17 45.75
N ALA A 744 -15.92 12.50 45.81
CA ALA A 744 -16.92 13.23 46.58
C ALA A 744 -18.24 13.38 45.81
N ASP A 745 -18.17 13.63 44.50
CA ASP A 745 -19.34 13.89 43.68
C ASP A 745 -19.02 13.63 42.20
N VAL A 746 -20.03 13.18 41.46
CA VAL A 746 -19.95 12.98 40.01
C VAL A 746 -21.18 13.61 39.37
N ARG A 747 -20.94 14.50 38.41
CA ARG A 747 -22.00 15.20 37.68
C ARG A 747 -21.82 15.07 36.18
N LEU A 748 -22.93 14.91 35.48
CA LEU A 748 -23.00 15.06 34.04
C LEU A 748 -23.24 16.53 33.73
N LEU A 749 -22.40 17.11 32.88
CA LEU A 749 -22.53 18.47 32.37
C LEU A 749 -23.06 18.38 30.94
N ALA A 750 -24.31 18.77 30.72
CA ALA A 750 -24.91 18.85 29.39
C ALA A 750 -24.80 20.29 28.86
N ASP A 751 -24.14 20.47 27.70
CA ASP A 751 -23.91 21.78 27.10
C ASP A 751 -25.14 22.24 26.31
N GLN A 752 -25.92 23.14 26.90
CA GLN A 752 -27.15 23.66 26.31
C GLN A 752 -26.88 24.66 25.17
N ALA A 753 -25.61 25.04 24.95
CA ALA A 753 -25.22 25.84 23.80
C ALA A 753 -24.89 25.00 22.56
N ASP A 754 -24.85 23.67 22.67
CA ASP A 754 -24.74 22.78 21.52
C ASP A 754 -26.00 22.84 20.66
N GLU A 755 -25.83 23.16 19.38
CA GLU A 755 -26.93 23.36 18.44
C GLU A 755 -27.01 22.20 17.41
N ASP A 756 -26.55 21.01 17.77
CA ASP A 756 -26.56 19.83 16.89
C ASP A 756 -27.94 19.49 16.33
N GLN A 757 -29.01 19.66 17.10
CA GLN A 757 -30.38 19.44 16.62
C GLN A 757 -30.78 20.34 15.44
N ARG A 758 -30.02 21.41 15.16
CA ARG A 758 -30.25 22.28 14.01
C ARG A 758 -29.57 21.77 12.74
N ILE A 759 -28.71 20.75 12.83
CA ILE A 759 -27.89 20.24 11.72
C ILE A 759 -28.50 18.92 11.24
N THR A 760 -28.99 18.89 10.00
CA THR A 760 -29.44 17.64 9.36
C THR A 760 -28.65 17.40 8.09
N ILE A 761 -27.95 16.27 7.99
CA ILE A 761 -27.26 15.90 6.74
C ILE A 761 -28.31 15.26 5.82
N VAL A 762 -28.72 15.99 4.79
CA VAL A 762 -29.78 15.56 3.86
C VAL A 762 -29.24 14.72 2.71
N GLY A 763 -27.93 14.82 2.43
CA GLY A 763 -27.30 14.09 1.33
C GLY A 763 -25.80 13.91 1.53
N ARG A 764 -25.29 12.74 1.13
CA ARG A 764 -23.86 12.44 1.19
C ARG A 764 -23.45 11.51 0.04
N SER A 765 -22.44 11.95 -0.70
CA SER A 765 -21.67 11.15 -1.66
C SER A 765 -20.22 11.05 -1.19
N VAL A 766 -19.38 10.31 -1.90
CA VAL A 766 -17.93 10.28 -1.61
C VAL A 766 -17.27 11.65 -1.83
N ASN A 767 -17.80 12.46 -2.75
CA ASN A 767 -17.20 13.73 -3.18
C ASN A 767 -17.91 14.98 -2.65
N SER A 768 -19.11 14.84 -2.08
CA SER A 768 -19.89 15.97 -1.58
C SER A 768 -20.76 15.59 -0.40
N VAL A 769 -21.12 16.60 0.39
CA VAL A 769 -22.05 16.48 1.50
C VAL A 769 -22.94 17.71 1.51
N GLU A 770 -24.20 17.49 1.84
CA GLU A 770 -25.22 18.51 1.88
C GLU A 770 -25.93 18.46 3.23
N VAL A 771 -26.10 19.63 3.81
CA VAL A 771 -26.55 19.82 5.17
C VAL A 771 -27.61 20.91 5.19
N GLU A 772 -28.72 20.63 5.83
CA GLU A 772 -29.73 21.63 6.19
C GLU A 772 -29.41 22.14 7.59
N VAL A 773 -29.36 23.47 7.73
CA VAL A 773 -29.15 24.14 9.00
C VAL A 773 -30.42 24.93 9.33
N ASN A 774 -31.06 24.58 10.44
CA ASN A 774 -32.45 24.97 10.71
C ASN A 774 -32.60 26.08 11.77
N GLY A 775 -33.31 27.13 11.38
CA GLY A 775 -33.83 28.18 12.28
C GLY A 775 -32.76 28.93 13.06
N LEU A 776 -31.62 29.27 12.44
CA LEU A 776 -30.56 30.01 13.11
C LEU A 776 -31.04 31.39 13.56
N PRO A 777 -30.89 31.77 14.84
CA PRO A 777 -31.31 33.08 15.32
C PRO A 777 -30.36 34.20 14.86
N GLU A 778 -29.10 33.87 14.60
CA GLU A 778 -28.02 34.79 14.25
C GLU A 778 -27.02 34.07 13.33
N HIS A 779 -26.00 34.78 12.86
CA HIS A 779 -24.90 34.17 12.11
C HIS A 779 -24.20 33.08 12.95
N ARG A 780 -23.86 31.98 12.29
CA ARG A 780 -23.04 30.88 12.85
C ARG A 780 -21.91 30.53 11.92
N ILE A 781 -20.85 29.94 12.47
CA ILE A 781 -19.81 29.31 11.67
C ILE A 781 -20.09 27.80 11.65
N LEU A 782 -20.57 27.29 10.52
CA LEU A 782 -20.70 25.85 10.30
C LEU A 782 -19.32 25.28 10.00
N THR A 783 -18.73 24.64 11.01
CA THR A 783 -17.45 23.96 10.91
C THR A 783 -17.65 22.55 10.39
N PHE A 784 -17.07 22.25 9.24
CA PHE A 784 -16.99 20.90 8.70
C PHE A 784 -15.60 20.31 9.02
N VAL A 785 -15.57 19.38 9.97
CA VAL A 785 -14.39 18.66 10.46
C VAL A 785 -13.93 17.63 9.42
N ASP A 786 -13.85 18.01 8.16
CA ASP A 786 -13.28 17.24 7.06
C ASP A 786 -12.06 17.99 6.54
N ALA A 787 -11.00 17.28 6.17
CA ALA A 787 -9.70 17.89 5.92
C ALA A 787 -9.74 19.03 4.89
N ALA A 788 -9.14 20.16 5.25
CA ALA A 788 -8.90 21.26 4.33
C ALA A 788 -7.83 20.84 3.31
N TYR A 789 -8.23 20.80 2.04
CA TYR A 789 -7.39 20.37 0.92
C TYR A 789 -7.79 21.16 -0.33
N PRO A 790 -6.87 21.48 -1.26
CA PRO A 790 -7.20 22.22 -2.49
C PRO A 790 -8.32 21.57 -3.31
N GLY A 791 -9.12 22.38 -4.02
CA GLY A 791 -10.23 21.91 -4.85
C GLY A 791 -11.57 21.80 -4.10
N ARG A 792 -11.67 22.36 -2.89
CA ARG A 792 -12.93 22.42 -2.14
C ARG A 792 -13.75 23.63 -2.52
N LYS A 793 -15.06 23.42 -2.63
CA LYS A 793 -16.06 24.46 -2.87
C LYS A 793 -17.18 24.31 -1.83
N ALA A 794 -17.76 25.43 -1.45
CA ALA A 794 -18.92 25.45 -0.56
C ALA A 794 -19.97 26.41 -1.11
N TYR A 795 -21.23 26.09 -0.83
CA TYR A 795 -22.38 26.87 -1.26
C TYR A 795 -23.35 27.00 -0.08
N VAL A 796 -24.00 28.14 0.05
CA VAL A 796 -25.12 28.38 0.97
C VAL A 796 -26.29 28.82 0.10
N ASP A 797 -27.37 28.04 0.09
CA ASP A 797 -28.52 28.21 -0.80
C ASP A 797 -28.11 28.34 -2.27
N ASP A 798 -27.22 27.44 -2.70
CA ASP A 798 -26.60 27.38 -4.03
C ASP A 798 -25.69 28.56 -4.43
N GLU A 799 -25.59 29.59 -3.60
CA GLU A 799 -24.63 30.69 -3.79
C GLU A 799 -23.22 30.29 -3.30
N PRO A 800 -22.16 30.49 -4.11
CA PRO A 800 -20.80 30.12 -3.74
C PRO A 800 -20.27 31.01 -2.61
N VAL A 801 -19.74 30.38 -1.55
CA VAL A 801 -19.17 31.08 -0.40
C VAL A 801 -17.69 30.72 -0.18
N PRO A 802 -16.87 31.64 0.36
CA PRO A 802 -15.48 31.35 0.68
C PRO A 802 -15.38 30.33 1.83
N ILE A 803 -14.43 29.39 1.71
CA ILE A 803 -14.13 28.41 2.77
C ILE A 803 -13.06 28.98 3.70
N LEU A 804 -13.35 28.97 4.99
CA LEU A 804 -12.42 29.34 6.06
C LEU A 804 -11.60 28.12 6.51
N LEU A 805 -10.32 28.34 6.84
CA LEU A 805 -9.46 27.32 7.45
C LEU A 805 -9.74 27.25 8.96
N ALA A 806 -10.56 26.28 9.34
CA ALA A 806 -10.98 26.05 10.73
C ALA A 806 -10.05 25.06 11.44
N ASN A 807 -9.75 25.34 12.72
CA ASN A 807 -9.05 24.45 13.64
C ASN A 807 -7.76 23.86 13.04
N GLN A 808 -7.01 24.69 12.30
CA GLN A 808 -5.73 24.41 11.60
C GLN A 808 -5.77 23.40 10.45
N ALA A 809 -6.78 22.56 10.35
CA ALA A 809 -6.80 21.41 9.44
C ALA A 809 -8.15 21.16 8.75
N PHE A 810 -9.19 21.92 9.07
CA PHE A 810 -10.57 21.67 8.66
C PHE A 810 -11.19 22.89 7.97
N LYS A 811 -12.45 22.75 7.57
CA LYS A 811 -13.15 23.74 6.76
C LYS A 811 -14.29 24.36 7.55
N ALA A 812 -14.64 25.59 7.26
CA ALA A 812 -15.87 26.19 7.76
C ALA A 812 -16.45 27.20 6.78
N VAL A 813 -17.73 27.52 6.95
CA VAL A 813 -18.43 28.61 6.26
C VAL A 813 -19.28 29.38 7.26
N VAL A 814 -19.52 30.66 6.96
CA VAL A 814 -20.50 31.45 7.71
C VAL A 814 -21.89 31.16 7.14
N VAL A 815 -22.85 30.89 8.02
CA VAL A 815 -24.26 30.68 7.68
C VAL A 815 -25.05 31.82 8.32
N PRO A 816 -25.88 32.55 7.54
CA PRO A 816 -26.68 33.65 8.05
C PRO A 816 -27.85 33.16 8.93
N PRO A 817 -28.58 34.08 9.59
CA PRO A 817 -29.79 33.75 10.33
C PRO A 817 -30.88 33.21 9.40
N GLY A 818 -31.61 32.19 9.85
CA GLY A 818 -32.65 31.52 9.07
C GLY A 818 -32.41 30.02 8.87
N THR A 819 -33.12 29.45 7.91
CA THR A 819 -32.92 28.06 7.47
C THR A 819 -32.19 28.07 6.13
N HIS A 820 -31.10 27.31 6.06
CA HIS A 820 -30.19 27.34 4.92
C HIS A 820 -29.74 25.94 4.51
N ARG A 821 -29.53 25.74 3.21
CA ARG A 821 -28.94 24.52 2.65
C ARG A 821 -27.48 24.77 2.34
N VAL A 822 -26.59 24.09 3.05
CA VAL A 822 -25.14 24.20 2.88
C VAL A 822 -24.59 22.98 2.18
N ARG A 823 -23.86 23.18 1.08
CA ARG A 823 -23.30 22.10 0.27
C ARG A 823 -21.79 22.24 0.15
N PHE A 824 -21.05 21.21 0.57
CA PHE A 824 -19.60 21.11 0.37
C PHE A 824 -19.30 20.13 -0.77
N VAL A 825 -18.46 20.53 -1.72
CA VAL A 825 -18.08 19.72 -2.88
C VAL A 825 -16.57 19.65 -3.03
N PHE A 826 -16.05 18.46 -3.32
CA PHE A 826 -14.67 18.25 -3.74
C PHE A 826 -14.56 18.15 -5.26
N SER A 827 -13.84 19.10 -5.86
CA SER A 827 -13.63 19.23 -7.30
C SER A 827 -12.13 19.48 -7.57
N PRO A 828 -11.30 18.42 -7.57
CA PRO A 828 -9.85 18.52 -7.70
C PRO A 828 -9.40 18.80 -9.14
N ARG A 829 -8.92 20.03 -9.39
CA ARG A 829 -8.45 20.46 -10.72
C ARG A 829 -7.34 19.58 -11.29
N LEU A 830 -6.37 19.19 -10.47
CA LEU A 830 -5.21 18.40 -10.91
C LEU A 830 -5.57 16.94 -11.24
N VAL A 831 -6.60 16.38 -10.61
CA VAL A 831 -7.10 15.06 -11.01
C VAL A 831 -7.71 15.16 -12.40
N TYR A 832 -8.62 16.11 -12.66
CA TYR A 832 -9.24 16.26 -13.97
C TYR A 832 -8.21 16.57 -15.07
N ALA A 833 -7.28 17.50 -14.82
CA ALA A 833 -6.19 17.82 -15.74
C ALA A 833 -5.30 16.59 -16.02
N GLY A 834 -4.92 15.85 -14.97
CA GLY A 834 -4.14 14.63 -15.09
C GLY A 834 -4.85 13.55 -15.89
N THR A 835 -6.15 13.36 -15.67
CA THR A 835 -6.98 12.42 -16.45
C THR A 835 -7.06 12.82 -17.92
N ALA A 836 -7.26 14.11 -18.22
CA ALA A 836 -7.27 14.59 -19.61
C ALA A 836 -5.92 14.37 -20.30
N VAL A 837 -4.80 14.74 -19.65
CA VAL A 837 -3.45 14.52 -20.18
C VAL A 837 -3.18 13.03 -20.40
N SER A 838 -3.53 12.18 -19.42
CA SER A 838 -3.36 10.73 -19.49
C SER A 838 -4.12 10.13 -20.67
N PHE A 839 -5.39 10.49 -20.84
CA PHE A 839 -6.24 10.01 -21.92
C PHE A 839 -5.70 10.43 -23.30
N LEU A 840 -5.37 11.71 -23.48
CA LEU A 840 -4.79 12.23 -24.72
C LEU A 840 -3.43 11.59 -25.02
N ALA A 841 -2.58 11.41 -24.01
CA ALA A 841 -1.27 10.79 -24.16
C ALA A 841 -1.39 9.31 -24.54
N MET A 842 -2.34 8.57 -23.97
CA MET A 842 -2.60 7.19 -24.35
C MET A 842 -3.03 7.07 -25.81
N ILE A 843 -3.94 7.93 -26.27
CA ILE A 843 -4.39 7.97 -27.67
C ILE A 843 -3.22 8.33 -28.59
N ALA A 844 -2.53 9.43 -28.30
CA ALA A 844 -1.43 9.94 -29.12
C ALA A 844 -0.27 8.95 -29.19
N ALA A 845 0.16 8.37 -28.07
CA ALA A 845 1.24 7.39 -28.05
C ALA A 845 0.84 6.07 -28.73
N SER A 846 -0.42 5.63 -28.58
CA SER A 846 -0.92 4.44 -29.29
C SER A 846 -0.98 4.68 -30.81
N ALA A 847 -1.52 5.81 -31.24
CA ALA A 847 -1.54 6.21 -32.65
C ALA A 847 -0.12 6.34 -33.22
N PHE A 848 0.80 6.94 -32.46
CA PHE A 848 2.20 7.08 -32.83
C PHE A 848 2.90 5.71 -32.98
N VAL A 849 2.66 4.78 -32.06
CA VAL A 849 3.15 3.40 -32.17
C VAL A 849 2.57 2.70 -33.41
N ILE A 850 1.27 2.84 -33.68
CA ILE A 850 0.62 2.27 -34.86
C ILE A 850 1.21 2.85 -36.15
N TRP A 851 1.41 4.16 -36.21
CA TRP A 851 2.00 4.86 -37.36
C TRP A 851 3.46 4.47 -37.60
N LEU A 852 4.24 4.31 -36.53
CA LEU A 852 5.64 3.90 -36.60
C LEU A 852 5.83 2.42 -36.92
N ARG A 853 4.76 1.62 -36.97
CA ARG A 853 4.81 0.17 -37.18
C ARG A 853 5.70 -0.19 -38.37
N PRO A 854 6.77 -0.99 -38.16
CA PRO A 854 7.64 -1.41 -39.26
C PRO A 854 6.85 -2.23 -40.28
N GLY A 855 7.05 -1.97 -41.58
CA GLY A 855 6.40 -2.71 -42.67
C GLY A 855 6.76 -4.20 -42.67
N LYS A 856 5.83 -5.07 -43.11
CA LYS A 856 6.01 -6.54 -43.16
C LYS A 856 7.27 -6.96 -43.95
N THR A 857 7.67 -6.19 -44.96
CA THR A 857 8.85 -6.42 -45.82
C THR A 857 10.18 -6.18 -45.09
N MET A 858 10.26 -5.26 -44.12
CA MET A 858 11.48 -5.09 -43.28
C MET A 858 11.65 -6.22 -42.26
N LEU A 859 10.55 -6.78 -41.75
CA LEU A 859 10.58 -7.93 -40.82
C LEU A 859 11.00 -9.23 -41.53
N ALA A 860 10.63 -9.40 -42.81
CA ALA A 860 11.00 -10.57 -43.62
C ALA A 860 12.49 -10.58 -44.02
N GLY A 861 13.08 -9.42 -44.37
CA GLY A 861 14.51 -9.31 -44.65
C GLY A 861 15.41 -9.56 -43.44
N ALA A 862 14.90 -9.31 -42.23
CA ALA A 862 15.55 -9.73 -40.99
C ALA A 862 15.28 -11.21 -40.65
N ALA A 863 14.12 -11.78 -41.01
CA ALA A 863 13.76 -13.16 -40.71
C ALA A 863 14.44 -14.20 -41.62
N SER A 864 14.68 -13.89 -42.91
CA SER A 864 15.33 -14.82 -43.85
C SER A 864 16.81 -15.08 -43.55
N ARG A 865 17.49 -14.19 -42.81
CA ARG A 865 18.84 -14.43 -42.24
C ARG A 865 18.82 -14.91 -40.78
N ARG A 866 17.65 -15.15 -40.15
CA ARG A 866 17.52 -15.35 -38.68
C ARG A 866 16.75 -16.60 -38.22
N PHE A 867 16.38 -17.51 -39.11
CA PHE A 867 15.80 -18.82 -38.77
C PHE A 867 16.48 -20.00 -39.49
N GLY A 868 17.81 -20.03 -39.41
CA GLY A 868 18.62 -21.25 -39.49
C GLY A 868 19.13 -21.60 -38.09
#